data_AF-A0AA89C723-F1
#
_entry.id   AF-A0AA89C723-F1
#
_cell.length_a   1.000
_cell.length_b   1.000
_cell.length_c   1.000
_cell.angle_alpha   90.00
_cell.angle_beta   90.00
_cell.angle_gamma   90.00
#
_symmetry.space_group_name_H-M   'P 1'
#
loop_
_entity.id
_entity.type
_entity.pdbx_description
1 polymer ?
#
loop_
_entity_poly.entity_id
_entity_poly.type
_entity_poly.pdbx_seq_one_letter_code
_entity_poly.pdbx_strand_id
1 'polypeptide(L)'
;MYTLYEEVEGPIRGRRAAKINVGLHTALSQISIGYISLRSLLLACNIPAPSESGLIHTANKILPTIKEENEHDMLQRCEQIKEINKIKGAANPNSIDVQVDSCYNNPFYSGIGNTPFQPATQVFTAVAEDVTNKHMIIGFNVENKLCSKGNHLKVTRQSDGSNFCCAGECGATIPMEANIGNEKAWKQADIEVKGITTDPDSAAFKAAEELYREDVTSTEPEHFIDTRHFSQNHRKNVRRNAELMKCIPAPTKAQKTKLQSRLALDYVERCNKELAIAFQRYPDDVSAVESKMTYVMDAICFCYTGYHKLCIDHSFMCKGKEKCWLDRSIYLPKDFQIERTTANVRTLRECCMYRLSGPAIEKTRKNKNTQKVEALNRVIRRSLPNNITFTRNAAYRAHSAVHSTNNGNADSLLILLKRLGCTISPNTKVHKALKKMQNHQNMMKERKKNSNKKYPNCEGFLVFDEDKEEIRGLACRERAKCLHCHYTSTMYTLYEEVEGPIRGRRAAKMNVGLHTALSQISIGYISLRRLLLACNIPAPSESGLIHTANKILPTIKEENEHDMLQRCEQIKEINKNKGAANPNSIDVQVDSCYNNPFYSGIGNTPFQPATQVFTAVAEDVTNKHMIIGFNVENKLCSKGNHLKVTRQSDGSNFCCAGECGATIPMEANIGNEKAWSNCKRLHINIQIIEEQADIEVKGITTDPDSAAFKAAEELYREDVTSTEPEHFIDTRHFSQNHRKNVRRNAELMKCIPAPTKAQKTKLQSRLALDLVERCNKELAIAFQRYPDDVSAVKSKMTYVMDAICFCYTGYHKLCIDHSFMCKGKEKCWLDRSIYLPKDFQIERTTANVRTLRECCMYRLSGPAIEKTRKNRNTQKDEALNRVIRRSLPNNITFTRNAAYRAHSAVHSTNNGNADSLLILLKRLDCTISPNTKVHKALKKMQNHQNMMKERKKILIKYKIRRTQRRKFLYELYERHQEEQCYQKNIMMPSTSAKGESESRLDHCYFKKKFKK
;
A
#
# COMPACT_ATOMS: atom_id res chain seq x y z
N MET A 1 -46.69 2.97 17.43
CA MET A 1 -45.54 2.84 16.50
C MET A 1 -44.63 1.76 17.09
N TYR A 2 -44.80 0.50 16.67
CA TYR A 2 -43.94 -0.59 17.17
C TYR A 2 -42.56 -0.44 16.54
N THR A 3 -41.53 -0.27 17.35
CA THR A 3 -40.14 -0.31 16.91
C THR A 3 -39.83 -1.74 16.47
N LEU A 4 -39.83 -2.01 15.16
CA LEU A 4 -39.53 -3.31 14.55
C LEU A 4 -38.04 -3.74 14.67
N TYR A 5 -37.28 -3.10 15.55
CA TYR A 5 -35.86 -3.39 15.75
C TYR A 5 -35.49 -3.21 17.22
N GLU A 6 -34.64 -4.10 17.70
CA GLU A 6 -34.09 -4.00 19.05
C GLU A 6 -33.08 -2.85 19.13
N GLU A 7 -33.26 -1.98 20.11
CA GLU A 7 -32.33 -0.90 20.44
C GLU A 7 -31.33 -1.37 21.50
N VAL A 8 -30.12 -0.83 21.47
CA VAL A 8 -29.12 -1.05 22.53
C VAL A 8 -29.37 -0.06 23.66
N GLU A 9 -29.47 -0.57 24.88
CA GLU A 9 -29.40 0.25 26.09
C GLU A 9 -27.97 0.74 26.28
N GLY A 10 -27.79 2.06 26.37
CA GLY A 10 -26.47 2.66 26.49
C GLY A 10 -26.51 3.91 27.37
N PRO A 11 -25.39 4.25 28.04
CA PRO A 11 -25.34 5.26 29.10
C PRO A 11 -25.43 6.73 28.61
N ILE A 12 -25.57 6.98 27.30
CA ILE A 12 -25.41 8.32 26.72
C ILE A 12 -26.76 8.87 26.20
N ARG A 13 -27.19 10.04 26.71
CA ARG A 13 -28.39 10.78 26.26
C ARG A 13 -28.43 10.97 24.73
N GLY A 14 -29.54 10.60 24.10
CA GLY A 14 -29.82 10.78 22.66
C GLY A 14 -30.52 9.58 22.02
N ARG A 15 -30.85 9.63 20.72
CA ARG A 15 -31.45 8.48 20.00
C ARG A 15 -30.58 7.23 20.17
N ARG A 16 -31.21 6.14 20.63
CA ARG A 16 -30.58 4.83 20.82
C ARG A 16 -30.20 4.25 19.46
N ALA A 17 -29.10 3.47 19.43
CA ALA A 17 -28.66 2.82 18.20
C ALA A 17 -29.36 1.46 18.06
N ALA A 18 -29.89 1.17 16.87
CA ALA A 18 -30.38 -0.18 16.55
C ALA A 18 -29.23 -1.20 16.66
N LYS A 19 -29.50 -2.39 17.22
CA LYS A 19 -28.50 -3.46 17.39
C LYS A 19 -27.76 -3.81 16.09
N ILE A 20 -28.46 -3.78 14.96
CA ILE A 20 -27.84 -4.03 13.64
C ILE A 20 -26.78 -2.99 13.27
N ASN A 21 -26.97 -1.72 13.62
CA ASN A 21 -25.99 -0.67 13.36
C ASN A 21 -24.77 -0.84 14.28
N VAL A 22 -24.99 -1.32 15.50
CA VAL A 22 -23.91 -1.66 16.43
C VAL A 22 -23.07 -2.80 15.87
N GLY A 23 -23.73 -3.90 15.44
CA GLY A 23 -23.07 -5.02 14.77
C GLY A 23 -22.27 -4.62 13.53
N LEU A 24 -22.86 -3.75 12.70
CA LEU A 24 -22.23 -3.20 11.52
C LEU A 24 -20.94 -2.44 11.87
N HIS A 25 -20.98 -1.53 12.83
CA HIS A 25 -19.81 -0.74 13.22
C HIS A 25 -18.70 -1.55 13.87
N THR A 26 -19.05 -2.58 14.64
CA THR A 26 -18.08 -3.54 15.19
C THR A 26 -17.34 -4.27 14.07
N ALA A 27 -18.05 -4.79 13.05
CA ALA A 27 -17.39 -5.40 11.89
C ALA A 27 -16.58 -4.40 11.05
N LEU A 28 -17.10 -3.18 10.83
CA LEU A 28 -16.39 -2.15 10.08
C LEU A 28 -15.06 -1.75 10.74
N SER A 29 -14.93 -1.89 12.05
CA SER A 29 -13.67 -1.64 12.77
C SER A 29 -12.56 -2.64 12.39
N GLN A 30 -12.93 -3.82 11.90
CA GLN A 30 -12.03 -4.92 11.52
C GLN A 30 -11.85 -5.08 10.00
N ILE A 31 -12.52 -4.26 9.18
CA ILE A 31 -12.55 -4.39 7.71
C ILE A 31 -12.12 -3.09 7.03
N SER A 32 -11.44 -3.23 5.89
CA SER A 32 -10.86 -2.16 5.06
C SER A 32 -11.87 -1.28 4.30
N ILE A 33 -13.15 -1.26 4.70
CA ILE A 33 -14.21 -0.55 3.97
C ILE A 33 -14.54 0.80 4.62
N GLY A 34 -14.59 1.85 3.79
CA GLY A 34 -15.08 3.17 4.18
C GLY A 34 -16.61 3.25 4.14
N TYR A 35 -17.19 4.24 4.83
CA TYR A 35 -18.64 4.42 4.89
C TYR A 35 -19.29 4.62 3.52
N ILE A 36 -18.62 5.34 2.60
CA ILE A 36 -19.11 5.55 1.23
C ILE A 36 -19.26 4.22 0.48
N SER A 37 -18.23 3.36 0.55
CA SER A 37 -18.25 2.05 -0.10
C SER A 37 -19.30 1.11 0.50
N LEU A 38 -19.53 1.19 1.81
CA LEU A 38 -20.60 0.43 2.46
C LEU A 38 -21.99 0.88 1.98
N ARG A 39 -22.20 2.19 1.88
CA ARG A 39 -23.46 2.74 1.36
C ARG A 39 -23.68 2.30 -0.09
N SER A 40 -22.65 2.34 -0.93
CA SER A 40 -22.74 1.81 -2.30
C SER A 40 -23.14 0.33 -2.33
N LEU A 41 -22.58 -0.50 -1.44
CA LEU A 41 -22.92 -1.91 -1.33
C LEU A 41 -24.40 -2.13 -0.95
N LEU A 42 -24.90 -1.45 0.07
CA LEU A 42 -26.31 -1.56 0.50
C LEU A 42 -27.27 -1.08 -0.59
N LEU A 43 -26.96 0.07 -1.21
CA LEU A 43 -27.80 0.65 -2.26
C LEU A 43 -27.86 -0.25 -3.51
N ALA A 44 -26.78 -0.95 -3.86
CA ALA A 44 -26.79 -1.92 -4.96
C ALA A 44 -27.70 -3.13 -4.71
N CYS A 45 -27.87 -3.52 -3.44
CA CYS A 45 -28.81 -4.56 -3.03
C CYS A 45 -30.26 -4.05 -2.93
N ASN A 46 -30.54 -2.83 -3.41
CA ASN A 46 -31.82 -2.13 -3.23
C ASN A 46 -32.20 -1.91 -1.75
N ILE A 47 -31.22 -1.84 -0.86
CA ILE A 47 -31.41 -1.59 0.58
C ILE A 47 -31.19 -0.10 0.87
N PRO A 48 -32.16 0.61 1.48
CA PRO A 48 -31.96 1.99 1.92
C PRO A 48 -30.76 2.11 2.88
N ALA A 49 -29.73 2.83 2.47
CA ALA A 49 -28.53 3.00 3.28
C ALA A 49 -28.66 4.20 4.25
N PRO A 50 -28.15 4.09 5.49
CA PRO A 50 -28.05 5.22 6.40
C PRO A 50 -27.26 6.39 5.80
N SER A 51 -27.47 7.61 6.29
CA SER A 51 -26.66 8.76 5.90
C SER A 51 -25.22 8.59 6.38
N GLU A 52 -24.25 9.17 5.66
CA GLU A 52 -22.84 9.13 6.07
C GLU A 52 -22.64 9.80 7.45
N SER A 53 -23.31 10.92 7.71
CA SER A 53 -23.29 11.57 9.02
C SER A 53 -23.89 10.69 10.11
N GLY A 54 -24.95 9.94 9.82
CA GLY A 54 -25.55 8.97 10.73
C GLY A 54 -24.58 7.85 11.09
N LEU A 55 -23.90 7.26 10.10
CA LEU A 55 -22.86 6.25 10.34
C LEU A 55 -21.70 6.81 11.16
N ILE A 56 -21.28 8.05 10.91
CA ILE A 56 -20.21 8.70 11.68
C ILE A 56 -20.64 8.90 13.14
N HIS A 57 -21.87 9.36 13.39
CA HIS A 57 -22.38 9.54 14.75
C HIS A 57 -22.46 8.22 15.52
N THR A 58 -22.98 7.16 14.90
CA THR A 58 -23.06 5.84 15.52
C THR A 58 -21.67 5.27 15.79
N ALA A 59 -20.73 5.42 14.86
CA ALA A 59 -19.34 5.03 15.08
C ALA A 59 -18.71 5.77 16.26
N ASN A 60 -18.92 7.09 16.39
CA ASN A 60 -18.38 7.87 17.50
C ASN A 60 -18.91 7.41 18.87
N LYS A 61 -20.10 6.80 18.93
CA LYS A 61 -20.65 6.23 20.17
C LYS A 61 -20.05 4.87 20.52
N ILE A 62 -19.83 4.01 19.52
CA ILE A 62 -19.45 2.59 19.74
C ILE A 62 -17.94 2.40 19.86
N LEU A 63 -17.18 3.12 19.03
CA LEU A 63 -15.76 2.89 18.87
C LEU A 63 -14.93 3.12 20.15
N PRO A 64 -15.27 4.06 21.06
CA PRO A 64 -14.61 4.16 22.37
C PRO A 64 -14.71 2.88 23.20
N THR A 65 -15.87 2.23 23.25
CA THR A 65 -16.07 0.97 23.98
C THR A 65 -15.22 -0.18 23.41
N ILE A 66 -14.96 -0.20 22.10
CA ILE A 66 -14.05 -1.18 21.48
C ILE A 66 -12.61 -0.98 21.97
N LYS A 67 -12.18 0.28 22.15
CA LYS A 67 -10.86 0.59 22.70
C LYS A 67 -10.77 0.16 24.16
N GLU A 68 -11.77 0.49 24.98
CA GLU A 68 -11.83 0.10 26.40
C GLU A 68 -11.80 -1.42 26.58
N GLU A 69 -12.56 -2.17 25.78
CA GLU A 69 -12.57 -3.64 25.84
C GLU A 69 -11.20 -4.23 25.44
N ASN A 70 -10.53 -3.65 24.44
CA ASN A 70 -9.19 -4.08 24.07
C ASN A 70 -8.16 -3.75 25.16
N GLU A 71 -8.24 -2.59 25.79
CA GLU A 71 -7.38 -2.23 26.93
C GLU A 71 -7.61 -3.20 28.10
N HIS A 72 -8.87 -3.56 28.37
CA HIS A 72 -9.21 -4.57 29.36
C HIS A 72 -8.67 -5.98 29.01
N ASP A 73 -8.84 -6.45 27.76
CA ASP A 73 -8.28 -7.74 27.28
C ASP A 73 -6.75 -7.78 27.44
N MET A 74 -6.06 -6.69 27.12
CA MET A 74 -4.60 -6.61 27.30
C MET A 74 -4.21 -6.66 28.79
N LEU A 75 -4.92 -5.94 29.67
CA LEU A 75 -4.66 -5.99 31.12
C LEU A 75 -4.92 -7.38 31.72
N GLN A 76 -6.01 -8.06 31.34
CA GLN A 76 -6.28 -9.43 31.78
C GLN A 76 -5.17 -10.40 31.36
N ARG A 77 -4.64 -10.24 30.15
CA ARG A 77 -3.51 -11.04 29.66
C ARG A 77 -2.24 -10.75 30.44
N CYS A 78 -2.01 -9.50 30.83
CA CYS A 78 -0.90 -9.13 31.68
C CYS A 78 -0.96 -9.90 33.01
N GLU A 79 -2.13 -9.95 33.65
CA GLU A 79 -2.33 -10.71 34.90
C GLU A 79 -2.14 -12.22 34.70
N GLN A 80 -2.65 -12.80 33.61
CA GLN A 80 -2.42 -14.21 33.29
C GLN A 80 -0.93 -14.54 33.12
N ILE A 81 -0.15 -13.64 32.53
CA ILE A 81 1.29 -13.82 32.36
C ILE A 81 2.00 -13.76 33.72
N LYS A 82 1.61 -12.83 34.60
CA LYS A 82 2.13 -12.77 35.98
C LYS A 82 1.86 -14.09 36.71
N GLU A 83 0.66 -14.65 36.59
CA GLU A 83 0.31 -15.94 37.18
C GLU A 83 1.16 -17.09 36.60
N ILE A 84 1.32 -17.17 35.28
CA ILE A 84 2.19 -18.15 34.63
C ILE A 84 3.63 -18.05 35.14
N ASN A 85 4.16 -16.83 35.32
CA ASN A 85 5.51 -16.63 35.82
C ASN A 85 5.66 -17.04 37.29
N LYS A 86 4.64 -16.78 38.13
CA LYS A 86 4.60 -17.30 39.50
C LYS A 86 4.67 -18.82 39.51
N ILE A 87 3.89 -19.48 38.65
CA ILE A 87 3.88 -20.95 38.52
C ILE A 87 5.25 -21.48 38.04
N LYS A 88 5.92 -20.76 37.13
CA LYS A 88 7.26 -21.09 36.66
C LYS A 88 8.38 -20.81 37.68
N GLY A 89 8.07 -20.23 38.84
CA GLY A 89 9.06 -19.88 39.87
C GLY A 89 9.97 -18.72 39.46
N ALA A 90 9.49 -17.79 38.63
CA ALA A 90 10.27 -16.62 38.23
C ALA A 90 10.54 -15.70 39.44
N ALA A 91 11.79 -15.27 39.63
CA ALA A 91 12.19 -14.40 40.74
C ALA A 91 11.41 -13.08 40.81
N ASN A 92 11.06 -12.51 39.65
CA ASN A 92 10.14 -11.38 39.54
C ASN A 92 9.01 -11.74 38.54
N PRO A 93 7.81 -12.09 39.03
CA PRO A 93 6.70 -12.46 38.15
C PRO A 93 6.22 -11.35 37.21
N ASN A 94 6.50 -10.08 37.55
CA ASN A 94 6.12 -8.92 36.76
C ASN A 94 7.11 -8.64 35.63
N SER A 95 8.28 -9.28 35.62
CA SER A 95 9.35 -9.01 34.67
C SER A 95 9.33 -9.99 33.51
N ILE A 96 9.14 -9.51 32.27
CA ILE A 96 9.05 -10.37 31.08
C ILE A 96 9.88 -9.88 29.90
N ASP A 97 10.21 -10.80 29.00
CA ASP A 97 10.70 -10.45 27.67
C ASP A 97 9.53 -10.09 26.74
N VAL A 98 9.70 -9.08 25.90
CA VAL A 98 8.71 -8.60 24.93
C VAL A 98 9.30 -8.43 23.53
N GLN A 99 8.42 -8.44 22.54
CA GLN A 99 8.68 -8.06 21.16
C GLN A 99 8.03 -6.71 20.87
N VAL A 100 8.71 -5.91 20.06
CA VAL A 100 8.37 -4.51 19.83
C VAL A 100 8.48 -4.16 18.37
N ASP A 101 7.42 -3.58 17.81
CA ASP A 101 7.48 -2.97 16.49
C ASP A 101 6.50 -1.80 16.36
N SER A 102 6.87 -0.84 15.52
CA SER A 102 6.08 0.34 15.19
C SER A 102 5.81 0.39 13.70
N CYS A 103 4.53 0.47 13.31
CA CYS A 103 4.18 0.75 11.92
C CYS A 103 3.66 2.18 11.72
N TYR A 104 4.13 2.80 10.64
CA TYR A 104 3.79 4.17 10.29
C TYR A 104 2.76 4.19 9.17
N ASN A 105 1.78 5.09 9.28
CA ASN A 105 0.81 5.36 8.23
C ASN A 105 0.95 6.80 7.70
N ASN A 106 1.08 6.88 6.38
CA ASN A 106 1.30 8.11 5.62
C ASN A 106 0.11 8.28 4.66
N PRO A 107 -0.98 8.94 5.07
CA PRO A 107 -2.09 9.20 4.18
C PRO A 107 -1.66 10.21 3.14
N PHE A 108 -1.37 9.75 1.92
CA PHE A 108 -1.22 10.40 0.61
C PHE A 108 -0.65 11.84 0.44
N TYR A 109 -0.49 12.63 1.49
CA TYR A 109 0.01 14.00 1.46
C TYR A 109 1.54 14.09 1.35
N SER A 110 2.26 12.98 1.51
CA SER A 110 3.73 12.90 1.42
C SER A 110 4.27 12.26 0.14
N GLY A 111 3.41 11.97 -0.85
CA GLY A 111 3.78 11.19 -2.04
C GLY A 111 4.44 11.95 -3.19
N ILE A 112 4.65 13.27 -3.13
CA ILE A 112 5.30 14.00 -4.24
C ILE A 112 6.38 14.93 -3.68
N GLY A 113 7.59 14.40 -3.65
CA GLY A 113 8.78 15.04 -3.10
C GLY A 113 8.99 14.70 -1.64
N ASN A 114 10.25 14.61 -1.23
CA ASN A 114 10.64 14.63 0.18
C ASN A 114 10.01 15.88 0.81
N THR A 115 8.81 15.73 1.37
CA THR A 115 8.28 16.73 2.28
C THR A 115 9.28 16.79 3.42
N PRO A 116 9.67 17.99 3.86
CA PRO A 116 10.72 18.11 4.85
C PRO A 116 10.37 17.43 6.20
N PHE A 117 9.08 17.29 6.52
CA PHE A 117 8.62 16.57 7.71
C PHE A 117 8.68 15.05 7.58
N GLN A 118 8.80 14.36 8.74
CA GLN A 118 8.49 12.94 8.84
C GLN A 118 7.18 12.66 8.07
N PRO A 119 7.20 11.82 7.03
CA PRO A 119 6.07 11.66 6.12
C PRO A 119 4.87 10.94 6.76
N ALA A 120 5.06 10.40 7.97
CA ALA A 120 4.05 9.74 8.78
C ALA A 120 3.21 10.75 9.54
N THR A 121 1.90 10.57 9.47
CA THR A 121 0.95 11.35 10.27
C THR A 121 0.38 10.51 11.41
N GLN A 122 0.62 9.20 11.38
CA GLN A 122 0.11 8.21 12.31
C GLN A 122 1.20 7.16 12.57
N VAL A 123 1.38 6.73 13.82
CA VAL A 123 2.16 5.54 14.19
C VAL A 123 1.34 4.66 15.11
N PHE A 124 1.56 3.36 14.98
CA PHE A 124 0.98 2.32 15.81
C PHE A 124 2.13 1.51 16.38
N THR A 125 2.31 1.54 17.70
CA THR A 125 3.36 0.79 18.39
C THR A 125 2.72 -0.36 19.14
N ALA A 126 3.21 -1.58 18.94
CA ALA A 126 2.67 -2.78 19.55
C ALA A 126 3.71 -3.51 20.40
N VAL A 127 3.24 -4.04 21.52
CA VAL A 127 4.00 -4.83 22.49
C VAL A 127 3.44 -6.24 22.49
N ALA A 128 4.24 -7.24 22.13
CA ALA A 128 3.86 -8.63 22.28
C ALA A 128 4.69 -9.28 23.40
N GLU A 129 4.07 -10.10 24.23
CA GLU A 129 4.79 -10.93 25.20
C GLU A 129 5.58 -12.04 24.50
N ASP A 130 6.68 -12.46 25.14
CA ASP A 130 7.55 -13.52 24.63
C ASP A 130 7.78 -14.64 25.66
N VAL A 131 6.74 -14.90 26.46
CA VAL A 131 6.69 -15.89 27.55
C VAL A 131 5.88 -17.13 27.15
N THR A 132 4.88 -16.96 26.29
CA THR A 132 3.98 -18.01 25.80
C THR A 132 4.16 -18.23 24.30
N ASN A 133 3.83 -19.44 23.84
CA ASN A 133 3.86 -19.79 22.42
C ASN A 133 2.86 -18.98 21.56
N LYS A 134 1.91 -18.26 22.17
CA LYS A 134 0.91 -17.46 21.45
C LYS A 134 1.40 -16.05 21.13
N HIS A 135 2.43 -15.56 21.83
CA HIS A 135 2.94 -14.19 21.76
C HIS A 135 1.80 -13.17 21.76
N MET A 136 1.05 -13.07 22.84
CA MET A 136 -0.12 -12.19 22.90
C MET A 136 0.27 -10.71 22.88
N ILE A 137 -0.54 -9.86 22.27
CA ILE A 137 -0.36 -8.41 22.35
C ILE A 137 -0.83 -7.95 23.73
N ILE A 138 0.06 -7.31 24.49
CA ILE A 138 -0.17 -6.88 25.87
C ILE A 138 -0.11 -5.35 26.03
N GLY A 139 0.32 -4.63 25.00
CA GLY A 139 0.35 -3.19 24.98
C GLY A 139 0.21 -2.65 23.56
N PHE A 140 -0.42 -1.49 23.43
CA PHE A 140 -0.65 -0.87 22.14
C PHE A 140 -0.83 0.65 22.26
N ASN A 141 -0.10 1.42 21.45
CA ASN A 141 -0.20 2.87 21.42
C ASN A 141 -0.46 3.43 20.02
N VAL A 142 -1.20 4.54 19.96
CA VAL A 142 -1.53 5.25 18.71
C VAL A 142 -1.21 6.74 18.83
N GLU A 143 -0.24 7.20 18.05
CA GLU A 143 0.00 8.64 17.87
C GLU A 143 -0.59 9.08 16.53
N ASN A 144 -1.42 10.12 16.54
CA ASN A 144 -2.11 10.62 15.36
C ASN A 144 -2.04 12.15 15.30
N LYS A 145 -1.54 12.70 14.20
CA LYS A 145 -1.51 14.15 13.92
C LYS A 145 -2.76 14.66 13.22
N LEU A 146 -3.65 13.78 12.77
CA LEU A 146 -4.76 14.16 11.90
C LEU A 146 -5.99 14.61 12.68
N CYS A 147 -6.28 15.91 12.61
CA CYS A 147 -7.55 16.48 13.06
C CYS A 147 -8.58 16.51 11.92
N SER A 148 -9.79 16.01 12.18
CA SER A 148 -10.89 16.00 11.20
C SER A 148 -11.44 17.40 10.85
N LYS A 149 -11.27 18.39 11.73
CA LYS A 149 -11.70 19.78 11.52
C LYS A 149 -10.61 20.66 10.91
N GLY A 150 -9.38 20.16 10.78
CA GLY A 150 -8.24 20.94 10.26
C GLY A 150 -7.83 22.15 11.13
N ASN A 151 -8.36 22.29 12.35
CA ASN A 151 -8.17 23.45 13.21
C ASN A 151 -6.76 23.58 13.81
N HIS A 152 -5.90 22.55 13.74
CA HIS A 152 -4.47 22.71 14.04
C HIS A 152 -3.76 23.70 13.10
N LEU A 153 -4.43 24.12 12.00
CA LEU A 153 -3.96 25.16 11.09
C LEU A 153 -4.42 26.57 11.47
N LYS A 154 -5.28 26.72 12.48
CA LYS A 154 -5.71 28.03 13.01
C LYS A 154 -4.76 28.56 14.09
N VAL A 155 -3.55 28.00 14.24
CA VAL A 155 -2.50 28.53 15.12
C VAL A 155 -1.96 29.83 14.52
N THR A 156 -2.80 30.86 14.55
CA THR A 156 -2.36 32.24 14.73
C THR A 156 -1.80 32.33 16.14
N ARG A 157 -0.49 32.56 16.23
CA ARG A 157 0.29 33.14 17.34
C ARG A 157 -0.19 32.86 18.78
N GLN A 158 0.69 32.23 19.56
CA GLN A 158 0.80 32.40 21.02
C GLN A 158 -0.49 32.18 21.82
N SER A 159 -1.00 30.96 21.84
CA SER A 159 -1.80 30.52 22.98
C SER A 159 -1.25 29.18 23.46
N ASP A 160 -0.63 29.22 24.63
CA ASP A 160 -0.68 28.26 25.74
C ASP A 160 -1.13 26.86 25.30
N GLY A 161 -0.22 25.89 25.38
CA GLY A 161 -0.30 24.54 24.78
C GLY A 161 -1.45 23.62 25.21
N SER A 162 -2.62 24.13 25.59
CA SER A 162 -3.80 23.39 26.05
C SER A 162 -4.98 23.31 25.05
N ASN A 163 -4.84 23.78 23.81
CA ASN A 163 -5.98 23.83 22.88
C ASN A 163 -6.04 22.67 21.87
N PHE A 164 -6.28 21.45 22.38
CA PHE A 164 -6.87 20.40 21.54
C PHE A 164 -8.29 20.84 21.10
N CYS A 165 -8.62 20.62 19.82
CA CYS A 165 -9.88 21.06 19.22
C CYS A 165 -11.10 20.34 19.84
N CYS A 166 -11.68 20.91 20.92
CA CYS A 166 -12.86 20.42 21.66
C CYS A 166 -12.70 18.96 22.18
N ALA A 167 -12.81 18.77 23.50
CA ALA A 167 -12.79 17.44 24.10
C ALA A 167 -13.79 16.49 23.39
N GLY A 168 -13.30 15.37 22.86
CA GLY A 168 -14.13 14.32 22.23
C GLY A 168 -14.31 14.36 20.71
N GLU A 169 -13.91 15.42 19.99
CA GLU A 169 -14.15 15.53 18.53
C GLU A 169 -12.87 15.56 17.67
N CYS A 170 -11.71 15.80 18.29
CA CYS A 170 -10.41 15.78 17.63
C CYS A 170 -9.83 14.36 17.65
N GLY A 171 -9.55 13.79 16.47
CA GLY A 171 -8.88 12.50 16.36
C GLY A 171 -7.35 12.57 16.53
N ALA A 172 -6.77 13.77 16.61
CA ALA A 172 -5.33 13.94 16.81
C ALA A 172 -4.97 13.75 18.28
N THR A 173 -4.01 12.89 18.57
CA THR A 173 -3.48 12.62 19.91
C THR A 173 -2.19 13.38 20.21
N ILE A 174 -1.53 13.91 19.17
CA ILE A 174 -0.33 14.73 19.28
C ILE A 174 -0.41 15.95 18.35
N PRO A 175 0.29 17.06 18.66
CA PRO A 175 0.37 18.22 17.77
C PRO A 175 1.10 17.88 16.46
N MET A 176 0.89 18.69 15.42
CA MET A 176 1.49 18.44 14.10
C MET A 176 3.03 18.51 14.16
N GLU A 177 3.53 19.32 15.09
CA GLU A 177 4.92 19.63 15.41
C GLU A 177 5.64 18.48 16.16
N ALA A 178 4.92 17.66 16.94
CA ALA A 178 5.54 16.60 17.73
C ALA A 178 6.25 15.55 16.85
N ASN A 179 7.40 15.05 17.28
CA ASN A 179 8.03 13.89 16.64
C ASN A 179 7.17 12.64 16.85
N ILE A 180 6.93 11.89 15.76
CA ILE A 180 6.22 10.61 15.84
C ILE A 180 7.23 9.49 16.10
N GLY A 181 6.80 8.50 16.88
CA GLY A 181 7.63 7.36 17.25
C GLY A 181 8.47 7.64 18.49
N ASN A 182 7.96 8.48 19.40
CA ASN A 182 8.46 8.45 20.77
C ASN A 182 7.91 7.17 21.40
N GLU A 183 8.63 6.06 21.20
CA GLU A 183 8.27 4.72 21.65
C GLU A 183 8.26 4.63 23.20
N LYS A 184 7.82 5.64 23.96
CA LYS A 184 7.68 5.61 25.44
C LYS A 184 6.34 5.04 25.91
N ALA A 185 5.47 4.61 25.00
CA ALA A 185 4.07 4.37 25.31
C ALA A 185 3.73 2.99 25.91
N TRP A 186 4.73 2.19 26.29
CA TRP A 186 4.60 0.87 26.94
C TRP A 186 4.08 0.97 28.38
N LYS A 187 4.06 2.18 28.96
CA LYS A 187 3.74 2.48 30.37
C LYS A 187 2.32 2.06 30.84
N GLN A 188 1.49 1.50 29.96
CA GLN A 188 0.09 1.16 30.27
C GLN A 188 -0.10 -0.22 30.92
N ALA A 189 0.91 -1.10 30.92
CA ALA A 189 0.83 -2.39 31.60
C ALA A 189 1.67 -2.35 32.87
N ASP A 190 1.12 -2.83 33.99
CA ASP A 190 1.81 -3.08 35.26
C ASP A 190 2.76 -4.30 35.14
N ILE A 191 3.59 -4.29 34.10
CA ILE A 191 4.55 -5.31 33.74
C ILE A 191 5.88 -4.62 33.47
N GLU A 192 6.92 -5.12 34.12
CA GLU A 192 8.28 -4.68 33.88
C GLU A 192 8.88 -5.42 32.69
N VAL A 193 9.62 -4.70 31.86
CA VAL A 193 10.21 -5.25 30.66
C VAL A 193 11.65 -5.66 30.94
N LYS A 194 11.88 -6.97 31.13
CA LYS A 194 13.22 -7.55 31.33
C LYS A 194 14.05 -7.49 30.06
N GLY A 195 13.44 -7.79 28.94
CA GLY A 195 14.13 -7.98 27.67
C GLY A 195 13.30 -7.52 26.49
N ILE A 196 13.92 -6.88 25.52
CA ILE A 196 13.25 -6.22 24.41
C ILE A 196 13.82 -6.74 23.11
N THR A 197 13.00 -7.43 22.32
CA THR A 197 13.35 -7.82 20.95
C THR A 197 12.83 -6.78 19.98
N THR A 198 13.73 -6.10 19.27
CA THR A 198 13.37 -5.11 18.25
C THR A 198 14.09 -5.36 16.92
N ASP A 199 13.64 -4.64 15.90
CA ASP A 199 14.44 -4.45 14.70
C ASP A 199 15.77 -3.72 15.02
N PRO A 200 16.85 -3.95 14.25
CA PRO A 200 18.16 -3.34 14.50
C PRO A 200 18.20 -1.80 14.46
N ASP A 201 17.16 -1.14 13.94
CA ASP A 201 17.04 0.31 13.81
C ASP A 201 15.87 0.92 14.61
N SER A 202 15.22 0.14 15.48
CA SER A 202 14.14 0.61 16.35
C SER A 202 14.64 1.54 17.46
N ALA A 203 13.78 2.48 17.89
CA ALA A 203 14.06 3.37 19.01
C ALA A 203 13.50 2.86 20.35
N ALA A 204 12.70 1.79 20.37
CA ALA A 204 12.06 1.30 21.59
C ALA A 204 13.01 0.90 22.69
N PHE A 205 14.15 0.29 22.34
CA PHE A 205 15.11 -0.08 23.36
C PHE A 205 15.63 1.16 24.11
N LYS A 206 15.97 2.25 23.38
CA LYS A 206 16.34 3.52 24.00
C LYS A 206 15.21 4.12 24.84
N ALA A 207 13.98 4.01 24.37
CA ALA A 207 12.83 4.49 25.13
C ALA A 207 12.67 3.70 26.45
N ALA A 208 12.93 2.39 26.46
CA ALA A 208 12.94 1.60 27.68
C ALA A 208 14.12 1.93 28.60
N GLU A 209 15.33 2.14 28.06
CA GLU A 209 16.48 2.63 28.84
C GLU A 209 16.21 4.01 29.45
N GLU A 210 15.51 4.89 28.72
CA GLU A 210 15.08 6.19 29.26
C GLU A 210 14.07 6.02 30.40
N LEU A 211 13.11 5.10 30.28
CA LEU A 211 12.15 4.81 31.36
C LEU A 211 12.85 4.23 32.60
N TYR A 212 13.86 3.38 32.42
CA TYR A 212 14.70 2.90 33.53
C TYR A 212 15.48 4.05 34.18
N ARG A 213 16.10 4.93 33.38
CA ARG A 213 16.83 6.12 33.88
C ARG A 213 15.93 7.16 34.55
N GLU A 214 14.65 7.20 34.21
CA GLU A 214 13.62 8.04 34.83
C GLU A 214 12.98 7.36 36.07
N ASP A 215 13.55 6.25 36.56
CA ASP A 215 13.05 5.44 37.68
C ASP A 215 11.58 4.98 37.50
N VAL A 216 11.13 4.85 36.25
CA VAL A 216 9.77 4.38 35.93
C VAL A 216 9.68 2.86 35.98
N THR A 217 10.77 2.15 35.70
CA THR A 217 10.87 0.68 35.77
C THR A 217 12.03 0.28 36.68
N SER A 218 11.86 -0.73 37.54
CA SER A 218 12.93 -1.13 38.46
C SER A 218 13.96 -2.08 37.84
N THR A 219 13.59 -2.76 36.76
CA THR A 219 14.47 -3.70 36.03
C THR A 219 15.16 -2.98 34.86
N GLU A 220 16.49 -3.07 34.77
CA GLU A 220 17.25 -2.61 33.59
C GLU A 220 16.90 -3.49 32.38
N PRO A 221 16.42 -2.90 31.25
CA PRO A 221 16.00 -3.69 30.11
C PRO A 221 17.20 -4.23 29.33
N GLU A 222 17.13 -5.49 28.94
CA GLU A 222 18.12 -6.14 28.09
C GLU A 222 17.70 -6.08 26.61
N HIS A 223 18.59 -5.66 25.71
CA HIS A 223 18.26 -5.60 24.28
C HIS A 223 18.58 -6.88 23.52
N PHE A 224 17.60 -7.35 22.75
CA PHE A 224 17.72 -8.42 21.76
C PHE A 224 17.37 -7.92 20.36
N ILE A 225 18.03 -8.48 19.36
CA ILE A 225 17.79 -8.16 17.97
C ILE A 225 16.97 -9.28 17.32
N ASP A 226 15.95 -8.91 16.55
CA ASP A 226 15.21 -9.84 15.70
C ASP A 226 16.16 -10.54 14.71
N THR A 227 16.29 -11.86 14.85
CA THR A 227 17.17 -12.68 14.01
C THR A 227 16.81 -12.66 12.53
N ARG A 228 15.52 -12.49 12.19
CA ARG A 228 15.02 -12.41 10.82
C ARG A 228 15.38 -11.07 10.19
N HIS A 229 15.08 -9.95 10.84
CA HIS A 229 15.43 -8.63 10.33
C HIS A 229 16.95 -8.43 10.30
N PHE A 230 17.66 -8.98 11.27
CA PHE A 230 19.11 -9.01 11.27
C PHE A 230 19.68 -9.81 10.09
N SER A 231 19.12 -10.98 9.78
CA SER A 231 19.48 -11.76 8.59
C SER A 231 19.20 -11.00 7.29
N GLN A 232 18.10 -10.26 7.22
CA GLN A 232 17.82 -9.39 6.07
C GLN A 232 18.83 -8.24 5.95
N ASN A 233 19.25 -7.64 7.07
CA ASN A 233 20.26 -6.59 7.08
C ASN A 233 21.65 -7.14 6.74
N HIS A 234 21.99 -8.35 7.22
CA HIS A 234 23.18 -9.09 6.82
C HIS A 234 23.19 -9.31 5.30
N ARG A 235 22.09 -9.81 4.73
CA ARG A 235 21.94 -9.95 3.27
C ARG A 235 22.15 -8.63 2.53
N LYS A 236 21.59 -7.52 3.04
CA LYS A 236 21.79 -6.18 2.45
C LYS A 236 23.25 -5.74 2.55
N ASN A 237 23.95 -6.03 3.66
CA ASN A 237 25.36 -5.73 3.86
C ASN A 237 26.21 -6.45 2.81
N VAL A 238 26.07 -7.78 2.71
CA VAL A 238 26.77 -8.61 1.70
C VAL A 238 26.49 -8.12 0.28
N ARG A 239 25.22 -7.81 -0.03
CA ARG A 239 24.82 -7.33 -1.36
C ARG A 239 25.38 -5.94 -1.71
N ARG A 240 25.59 -5.07 -0.71
CA ARG A 240 26.07 -3.69 -0.92
C ARG A 240 27.58 -3.55 -0.80
N ASN A 241 28.28 -4.61 -0.36
CA ASN A 241 29.72 -4.60 -0.22
C ASN A 241 30.37 -4.47 -1.62
N ALA A 242 31.03 -3.33 -1.85
CA ALA A 242 31.66 -3.02 -3.13
C ALA A 242 32.93 -3.85 -3.37
N GLU A 243 33.67 -4.17 -2.31
CA GLU A 243 34.87 -5.01 -2.38
C GLU A 243 34.49 -6.44 -2.74
N LEU A 244 33.45 -6.98 -2.09
CA LEU A 244 32.94 -8.32 -2.42
C LEU A 244 32.53 -8.43 -3.90
N MET A 245 31.95 -7.36 -4.47
CA MET A 245 31.57 -7.33 -5.88
C MET A 245 32.79 -7.49 -6.81
N LYS A 246 33.97 -6.97 -6.42
CA LYS A 246 35.21 -7.13 -7.20
C LYS A 246 35.62 -8.60 -7.29
N CYS A 247 35.45 -9.35 -6.20
CA CYS A 247 35.85 -10.76 -6.06
C CYS A 247 34.95 -11.77 -6.81
N ILE A 248 33.80 -11.35 -7.34
CA ILE A 248 32.83 -12.28 -7.95
C ILE A 248 33.33 -12.74 -9.33
N PRO A 249 33.37 -14.06 -9.59
CA PRO A 249 33.80 -14.64 -10.86
C PRO A 249 32.71 -14.49 -11.93
N ALA A 250 32.53 -13.28 -12.47
CA ALA A 250 31.64 -13.04 -13.58
C ALA A 250 32.20 -11.98 -14.54
N PRO A 251 32.00 -12.11 -15.87
CA PRO A 251 32.62 -11.21 -16.83
C PRO A 251 31.95 -9.83 -16.87
N THR A 252 30.64 -9.75 -16.60
CA THR A 252 29.90 -8.47 -16.66
C THR A 252 29.44 -8.00 -15.29
N LYS A 253 29.35 -6.66 -15.10
CA LYS A 253 28.80 -6.05 -13.87
C LYS A 253 27.39 -6.51 -13.55
N ALA A 254 26.55 -6.75 -14.57
CA ALA A 254 25.19 -7.26 -14.40
C ALA A 254 25.17 -8.69 -13.85
N GLN A 255 25.99 -9.58 -14.41
CA GLN A 255 26.16 -10.95 -13.90
C GLN A 255 26.77 -10.95 -12.50
N LYS A 256 27.79 -10.12 -12.24
CA LYS A 256 28.36 -9.96 -10.89
C LYS A 256 27.30 -9.53 -9.88
N THR A 257 26.47 -8.54 -10.21
CA THR A 257 25.37 -8.08 -9.34
C THR A 257 24.33 -9.19 -9.07
N LYS A 258 24.01 -10.00 -10.08
CA LYS A 258 23.09 -11.15 -9.96
C LYS A 258 23.68 -12.25 -9.08
N LEU A 259 24.94 -12.62 -9.30
CA LEU A 259 25.66 -13.61 -8.50
C LEU A 259 25.87 -13.11 -7.07
N GLN A 260 26.19 -11.83 -6.84
CA GLN A 260 26.30 -11.24 -5.50
C GLN A 260 25.00 -11.37 -4.72
N SER A 261 23.88 -11.15 -5.41
CA SER A 261 22.55 -11.26 -4.79
C SER A 261 22.19 -12.70 -4.41
N ARG A 262 22.68 -13.68 -5.18
CA ARG A 262 22.55 -15.13 -4.90
C ARG A 262 23.50 -15.58 -3.79
N LEU A 263 24.76 -15.14 -3.85
CA LEU A 263 25.75 -15.34 -2.79
C LEU A 263 25.22 -14.79 -1.47
N ALA A 264 24.68 -13.57 -1.44
CA ALA A 264 24.11 -12.99 -0.23
C ALA A 264 22.94 -13.80 0.37
N LEU A 265 22.18 -14.56 -0.43
CA LEU A 265 21.16 -15.48 0.08
C LEU A 265 21.81 -16.71 0.72
N ASP A 266 22.67 -17.38 -0.04
CA ASP A 266 23.36 -18.60 0.36
C ASP A 266 24.25 -18.41 1.58
N TYR A 267 25.01 -17.32 1.60
CA TYR A 267 25.95 -16.95 2.66
C TYR A 267 25.25 -16.71 3.98
N VAL A 268 24.11 -16.01 3.95
CA VAL A 268 23.29 -15.72 5.14
C VAL A 268 22.61 -16.99 5.64
N GLU A 269 22.08 -17.83 4.74
CA GLU A 269 21.49 -19.12 5.11
C GLU A 269 22.51 -20.01 5.80
N ARG A 270 23.72 -20.10 5.26
CA ARG A 270 24.81 -20.87 5.86
C ARG A 270 25.15 -20.38 7.25
N CYS A 271 25.43 -19.08 7.41
CA CYS A 271 25.76 -18.50 8.72
C CYS A 271 24.67 -18.79 9.76
N ASN A 272 23.39 -18.67 9.37
CA ASN A 272 22.28 -18.94 10.28
C ASN A 272 22.16 -20.42 10.67
N LYS A 273 22.40 -21.36 9.74
CA LYS A 273 22.35 -22.79 10.05
C LYS A 273 23.52 -23.22 10.95
N GLU A 274 24.72 -22.72 10.67
CA GLU A 274 25.90 -22.99 11.50
C GLU A 274 25.68 -22.50 12.94
N LEU A 275 25.18 -21.26 13.10
CA LEU A 275 24.88 -20.69 14.40
C LEU A 275 23.74 -21.43 15.12
N ALA A 276 22.70 -21.85 14.40
CA ALA A 276 21.59 -22.61 14.99
C ALA A 276 22.05 -23.96 15.55
N ILE A 277 22.93 -24.68 14.84
CA ILE A 277 23.50 -25.94 15.34
C ILE A 277 24.43 -25.67 16.54
N ALA A 278 25.17 -24.57 16.53
CA ALA A 278 26.02 -24.21 17.66
C ALA A 278 25.21 -23.99 18.94
N PHE A 279 24.10 -23.24 18.88
CA PHE A 279 23.20 -23.05 20.03
C PHE A 279 22.50 -24.36 20.46
N GLN A 280 22.25 -25.28 19.54
CA GLN A 280 21.74 -26.62 19.90
C GLN A 280 22.78 -27.46 20.64
N ARG A 281 24.06 -27.33 20.29
CA ARG A 281 25.15 -28.12 20.87
C ARG A 281 25.68 -27.53 22.18
N TYR A 282 25.63 -26.22 22.32
CA TYR A 282 26.06 -25.47 23.51
C TYR A 282 24.87 -24.65 24.01
N PRO A 283 23.81 -25.30 24.54
CA PRO A 283 22.71 -24.58 25.14
C PRO A 283 23.24 -23.76 26.33
N ASP A 284 22.83 -22.50 26.41
CA ASP A 284 23.16 -21.56 27.50
C ASP A 284 24.64 -21.16 27.66
N ASP A 285 25.58 -21.73 26.89
CA ASP A 285 27.00 -21.34 26.88
C ASP A 285 27.34 -20.46 25.67
N VAL A 286 27.03 -19.17 25.79
CA VAL A 286 27.30 -18.17 24.75
C VAL A 286 28.81 -18.09 24.46
N SER A 287 29.65 -18.17 25.49
CA SER A 287 31.10 -18.04 25.36
C SER A 287 31.71 -19.18 24.52
N ALA A 288 31.21 -20.41 24.70
CA ALA A 288 31.59 -21.55 23.85
C ALA A 288 31.09 -21.36 22.41
N VAL A 289 29.88 -20.84 22.20
CA VAL A 289 29.36 -20.52 20.87
C VAL A 289 30.25 -19.47 20.18
N GLU A 290 30.59 -18.37 20.86
CA GLU A 290 31.46 -17.31 20.32
C GLU A 290 32.85 -17.84 19.96
N SER A 291 33.47 -18.58 20.87
CA SER A 291 34.77 -19.21 20.66
C SER A 291 34.75 -20.13 19.43
N LYS A 292 33.69 -20.94 19.29
CA LYS A 292 33.57 -21.86 18.15
C LYS A 292 33.23 -21.14 16.85
N MET A 293 32.42 -20.07 16.89
CA MET A 293 32.06 -19.28 15.71
C MET A 293 33.27 -18.62 15.06
N THR A 294 34.32 -18.30 15.82
CA THR A 294 35.59 -17.77 15.28
C THR A 294 36.20 -18.73 14.24
N TYR A 295 36.27 -20.02 14.55
CA TYR A 295 36.79 -21.03 13.61
C TYR A 295 35.79 -21.38 12.49
N VAL A 296 34.49 -21.34 12.78
CA VAL A 296 33.44 -21.56 11.78
C VAL A 296 33.46 -20.47 10.70
N MET A 297 33.68 -19.22 11.07
CA MET A 297 33.83 -18.11 10.11
C MET A 297 34.91 -18.42 9.07
N ASP A 298 36.05 -18.95 9.51
CA ASP A 298 37.15 -19.32 8.61
C ASP A 298 36.76 -20.48 7.71
N ALA A 299 36.15 -21.52 8.28
CA ALA A 299 35.63 -22.63 7.49
C ALA A 299 34.60 -22.17 6.44
N ILE A 300 33.74 -21.20 6.75
CA ILE A 300 32.80 -20.59 5.79
C ILE A 300 33.57 -19.87 4.68
N CYS A 301 34.46 -18.95 5.03
CA CYS A 301 35.20 -18.13 4.07
C CYS A 301 36.02 -18.99 3.10
N PHE A 302 36.81 -19.94 3.62
CA PHE A 302 37.64 -20.82 2.82
C PHE A 302 36.83 -21.77 1.94
N CYS A 303 35.66 -22.22 2.40
CA CYS A 303 34.78 -23.07 1.61
C CYS A 303 34.28 -22.39 0.33
N TYR A 304 33.98 -21.08 0.35
CA TYR A 304 33.60 -20.34 -0.86
C TYR A 304 34.78 -20.10 -1.81
N THR A 305 36.01 -20.35 -1.35
CA THR A 305 37.22 -20.36 -2.19
C THR A 305 37.60 -21.76 -2.68
N GLY A 306 36.77 -22.78 -2.44
CA GLY A 306 37.02 -24.18 -2.81
C GLY A 306 37.95 -24.95 -1.85
N TYR A 307 38.37 -24.33 -0.73
CA TYR A 307 39.21 -24.98 0.28
C TYR A 307 38.38 -25.51 1.45
N HIS A 308 38.26 -26.84 1.53
CA HIS A 308 37.36 -27.49 2.49
C HIS A 308 38.03 -28.14 3.70
N LYS A 309 39.36 -28.04 3.87
CA LYS A 309 40.06 -28.70 5.00
C LYS A 309 39.50 -28.24 6.35
N LEU A 310 39.33 -26.93 6.53
CA LEU A 310 38.76 -26.35 7.76
C LEU A 310 37.29 -26.72 7.99
N CYS A 311 36.55 -27.11 6.95
CA CYS A 311 35.15 -27.51 7.12
C CYS A 311 35.04 -28.80 7.92
N ILE A 312 35.97 -29.74 7.73
CA ILE A 312 35.97 -31.04 8.41
C ILE A 312 36.03 -30.84 9.93
N ASP A 313 36.92 -29.95 10.39
CA ASP A 313 37.24 -29.75 11.80
C ASP A 313 36.30 -28.75 12.49
N HIS A 314 35.85 -27.73 11.76
CA HIS A 314 35.21 -26.56 12.37
C HIS A 314 33.76 -26.35 11.94
N SER A 315 33.35 -26.75 10.73
CA SER A 315 31.97 -26.53 10.25
C SER A 315 31.00 -27.58 10.80
N PHE A 316 29.83 -27.12 11.23
CA PHE A 316 28.72 -27.97 11.60
C PHE A 316 27.95 -28.45 10.37
N MET A 317 27.86 -27.60 9.35
CA MET A 317 27.07 -27.90 8.14
C MET A 317 27.85 -28.63 7.05
N CYS A 318 29.10 -28.25 6.78
CA CYS A 318 29.91 -28.74 5.66
C CYS A 318 30.93 -29.77 6.16
N LYS A 319 30.96 -30.97 5.57
CA LYS A 319 31.89 -32.05 5.98
C LYS A 319 32.93 -32.36 4.90
N GLY A 320 33.54 -31.33 4.34
CA GLY A 320 34.53 -31.51 3.27
C GLY A 320 33.90 -31.71 1.89
N LYS A 321 34.67 -32.31 0.97
CA LYS A 321 34.24 -32.56 -0.41
C LYS A 321 33.06 -33.54 -0.52
N GLU A 322 32.96 -34.51 0.39
CA GLU A 322 31.89 -35.53 0.36
C GLU A 322 30.50 -34.98 0.67
N LYS A 323 30.42 -33.93 1.51
CA LYS A 323 29.16 -33.26 1.87
C LYS A 323 29.36 -31.74 1.87
N CYS A 324 29.79 -31.22 0.71
CA CYS A 324 30.03 -29.80 0.54
C CYS A 324 28.74 -28.99 0.73
N TRP A 325 28.88 -27.75 1.23
CA TRP A 325 27.76 -26.82 1.29
C TRP A 325 27.31 -26.39 -0.11
N LEU A 326 28.25 -26.13 -1.02
CA LEU A 326 27.96 -25.64 -2.38
C LEU A 326 27.18 -26.66 -3.22
N ASP A 327 27.38 -27.97 -3.00
CA ASP A 327 26.60 -29.01 -3.68
C ASP A 327 25.12 -29.02 -3.27
N ARG A 328 24.82 -28.52 -2.07
CA ARG A 328 23.46 -28.39 -1.52
C ARG A 328 22.85 -27.00 -1.72
N SER A 329 23.66 -26.04 -2.16
CA SER A 329 23.19 -24.67 -2.42
C SER A 329 22.18 -24.67 -3.57
N ILE A 330 20.98 -24.15 -3.31
CA ILE A 330 19.96 -23.92 -4.35
C ILE A 330 20.14 -22.57 -5.07
N TYR A 331 21.06 -21.73 -4.59
CA TYR A 331 21.20 -20.34 -5.07
C TYR A 331 22.39 -20.14 -6.00
N LEU A 332 23.51 -20.81 -5.72
CA LEU A 332 24.76 -20.70 -6.46
C LEU A 332 24.96 -21.87 -7.43
N PRO A 333 25.63 -21.64 -8.58
CA PRO A 333 26.14 -22.72 -9.43
C PRO A 333 27.06 -23.67 -8.67
N LYS A 334 27.11 -24.95 -9.08
CA LYS A 334 27.96 -25.97 -8.43
C LYS A 334 29.46 -25.67 -8.55
N ASP A 335 29.85 -25.02 -9.64
CA ASP A 335 31.21 -24.59 -9.97
C ASP A 335 31.55 -23.19 -9.39
N PHE A 336 30.68 -22.60 -8.57
CA PHE A 336 30.92 -21.29 -8.00
C PHE A 336 32.13 -21.30 -7.05
N GLN A 337 33.14 -20.49 -7.37
CA GLN A 337 34.34 -20.35 -6.56
C GLN A 337 34.88 -18.91 -6.61
N ILE A 338 35.15 -18.33 -5.44
CA ILE A 338 35.87 -17.05 -5.33
C ILE A 338 37.37 -17.35 -5.31
N GLU A 339 38.16 -16.55 -6.03
CA GLU A 339 39.61 -16.70 -6.05
C GLU A 339 40.20 -16.58 -4.63
N ARG A 340 41.09 -17.51 -4.26
CA ARG A 340 41.65 -17.60 -2.92
C ARG A 340 42.83 -16.64 -2.73
N THR A 341 42.52 -15.37 -2.52
CA THR A 341 43.49 -14.34 -2.12
C THR A 341 43.23 -13.89 -0.68
N THR A 342 44.26 -13.40 0.02
CA THR A 342 44.13 -12.87 1.39
C THR A 342 43.10 -11.74 1.46
N ALA A 343 43.04 -10.88 0.45
CA ALA A 343 42.06 -9.80 0.36
C ALA A 343 40.62 -10.31 0.20
N ASN A 344 40.39 -11.33 -0.62
CA ASN A 344 39.08 -11.92 -0.82
C ASN A 344 38.58 -12.64 0.44
N VAL A 345 39.46 -13.42 1.10
CA VAL A 345 39.12 -14.10 2.36
C VAL A 345 38.82 -13.08 3.47
N ARG A 346 39.59 -12.00 3.58
CA ARG A 346 39.32 -10.91 4.52
C ARG A 346 37.95 -10.28 4.26
N THR A 347 37.61 -10.01 3.01
CA THR A 347 36.31 -9.42 2.62
C THR A 347 35.14 -10.34 2.99
N LEU A 348 35.28 -11.65 2.76
CA LEU A 348 34.29 -12.65 3.19
C LEU A 348 34.17 -12.71 4.72
N ARG A 349 35.30 -12.66 5.43
CA ARG A 349 35.33 -12.68 6.90
C ARG A 349 34.62 -11.45 7.47
N GLU A 350 34.86 -10.26 6.93
CA GLU A 350 34.15 -9.02 7.32
C GLU A 350 32.64 -9.14 7.12
N CYS A 351 32.19 -9.79 6.03
CA CYS A 351 30.78 -10.11 5.84
C CYS A 351 30.25 -11.11 6.89
N CYS A 352 31.00 -12.17 7.21
CA CYS A 352 30.64 -13.17 8.22
C CYS A 352 30.52 -12.56 9.62
N MET A 353 31.46 -11.69 10.00
CA MET A 353 31.48 -11.02 11.31
C MET A 353 30.18 -10.26 11.57
N TYR A 354 29.52 -9.73 10.53
CA TYR A 354 28.22 -9.07 10.69
C TYR A 354 27.20 -9.96 11.43
N ARG A 355 27.21 -11.29 11.22
CA ARG A 355 26.28 -12.24 11.86
C ARG A 355 26.89 -13.05 13.00
N LEU A 356 28.18 -13.37 12.88
CA LEU A 356 28.88 -14.35 13.73
C LEU A 356 29.91 -13.71 14.68
N SER A 357 29.97 -12.37 14.79
CA SER A 357 30.74 -11.70 15.85
C SER A 357 30.12 -11.94 17.23
N GLY A 358 30.92 -11.89 18.30
CA GLY A 358 30.43 -11.99 19.68
C GLY A 358 29.24 -11.07 19.99
N PRO A 359 29.34 -9.74 19.78
CA PRO A 359 28.21 -8.84 20.01
C PRO A 359 26.92 -9.21 19.25
N ALA A 360 27.05 -9.75 18.04
CA ALA A 360 25.91 -10.21 17.24
C ALA A 360 25.30 -11.51 17.79
N ILE A 361 26.15 -12.45 18.23
CA ILE A 361 25.74 -13.71 18.86
C ILE A 361 25.00 -13.38 20.15
N GLU A 362 25.58 -12.55 21.00
CA GLU A 362 25.01 -12.10 22.26
C GLU A 362 23.64 -11.45 22.08
N LYS A 363 23.51 -10.48 21.16
CA LYS A 363 22.23 -9.83 20.87
C LYS A 363 21.19 -10.73 20.23
N THR A 364 21.57 -11.90 19.70
CA THR A 364 20.65 -12.85 19.06
C THR A 364 20.54 -14.19 19.78
N ARG A 365 21.13 -14.33 20.96
CA ARG A 365 21.24 -15.62 21.67
C ARG A 365 19.91 -16.29 22.00
N LYS A 366 18.88 -15.48 22.26
CA LYS A 366 17.53 -16.00 22.53
C LYS A 366 16.78 -16.46 21.26
N ASN A 367 17.35 -16.26 20.07
CA ASN A 367 16.78 -16.59 18.76
C ASN A 367 15.34 -16.05 18.55
N LYS A 368 15.07 -14.86 19.07
CA LYS A 368 13.76 -14.21 19.05
C LYS A 368 13.52 -13.47 17.74
N ASN A 369 12.25 -13.27 17.38
CA ASN A 369 11.85 -12.52 16.20
C ASN A 369 10.58 -11.70 16.49
N THR A 370 10.28 -10.69 15.68
CA THR A 370 9.12 -9.80 15.86
C THR A 370 7.91 -10.23 15.01
N GLN A 371 7.81 -11.52 14.64
CA GLN A 371 6.79 -12.00 13.69
C GLN A 371 5.35 -11.72 14.14
N LYS A 372 5.09 -11.72 15.45
CA LYS A 372 3.75 -11.45 15.97
C LYS A 372 3.36 -9.98 15.75
N VAL A 373 4.20 -9.05 16.17
CA VAL A 373 3.96 -7.61 15.99
C VAL A 373 3.95 -7.24 14.50
N GLU A 374 4.78 -7.88 13.66
CA GLU A 374 4.67 -7.78 12.20
C GLU A 374 3.31 -8.28 11.69
N ALA A 375 2.80 -9.40 12.23
CA ALA A 375 1.51 -9.96 11.84
C ALA A 375 0.37 -9.01 12.21
N LEU A 376 0.41 -8.43 13.41
CA LEU A 376 -0.50 -7.36 13.82
C LEU A 376 -0.39 -6.15 12.87
N ASN A 377 0.81 -5.71 12.53
CA ASN A 377 1.03 -4.61 11.58
C ASN A 377 0.41 -4.90 10.21
N ARG A 378 0.42 -6.17 9.76
CA ARG A 378 -0.34 -6.60 8.57
C ARG A 378 -1.85 -6.51 8.77
N VAL A 379 -2.39 -6.85 9.94
CA VAL A 379 -3.83 -6.70 10.27
C VAL A 379 -4.22 -5.22 10.35
N ILE A 380 -3.42 -4.37 10.98
CA ILE A 380 -3.62 -2.92 11.04
C ILE A 380 -3.66 -2.34 9.63
N ARG A 381 -2.73 -2.72 8.73
CA ARG A 381 -2.76 -2.28 7.32
C ARG A 381 -3.98 -2.78 6.54
N ARG A 382 -4.62 -3.87 6.97
CA ARG A 382 -5.92 -4.29 6.42
C ARG A 382 -7.04 -3.37 6.95
N SER A 383 -7.10 -3.08 8.24
CA SER A 383 -8.14 -2.21 8.83
C SER A 383 -7.98 -0.73 8.48
N LEU A 384 -6.74 -0.29 8.23
CA LEU A 384 -6.29 1.07 7.94
C LEU A 384 -5.36 1.08 6.72
N PRO A 385 -5.86 0.79 5.51
CA PRO A 385 -5.02 0.78 4.31
C PRO A 385 -4.49 2.18 3.99
N ASN A 386 -3.23 2.27 3.57
CA ASN A 386 -2.55 3.54 3.25
C ASN A 386 -3.28 4.38 2.18
N ASN A 387 -4.17 3.75 1.39
CA ASN A 387 -4.94 4.43 0.37
C ASN A 387 -6.23 5.11 0.88
N ILE A 388 -6.56 5.00 2.17
CA ILE A 388 -7.71 5.65 2.80
C ILE A 388 -7.24 6.40 4.04
N THR A 389 -7.59 7.68 4.15
CA THR A 389 -7.26 8.50 5.32
C THR A 389 -8.36 8.38 6.37
N PHE A 390 -8.02 7.80 7.52
CA PHE A 390 -8.91 7.73 8.69
C PHE A 390 -8.49 8.78 9.71
N THR A 391 -9.17 9.93 9.75
CA THR A 391 -8.81 11.01 10.68
C THR A 391 -9.48 10.88 12.05
N ARG A 392 -10.71 10.32 12.12
CA ARG A 392 -11.51 10.26 13.35
C ARG A 392 -11.43 8.92 14.07
N ASN A 393 -11.33 7.82 13.33
CA ASN A 393 -11.50 6.47 13.84
C ASN A 393 -10.28 5.56 13.67
N ALA A 394 -9.10 6.13 13.35
CA ALA A 394 -7.88 5.35 13.18
C ALA A 394 -7.51 4.57 14.45
N ALA A 395 -7.48 5.25 15.61
CA ALA A 395 -7.13 4.61 16.88
C ALA A 395 -8.03 3.42 17.19
N TYR A 396 -9.36 3.61 17.13
CA TYR A 396 -10.32 2.55 17.45
C TYR A 396 -10.26 1.35 16.49
N ARG A 397 -10.03 1.60 15.19
CA ARG A 397 -9.80 0.54 14.20
C ARG A 397 -8.52 -0.24 14.48
N ALA A 398 -7.48 0.45 14.95
CA ALA A 398 -6.22 -0.17 15.31
C ALA A 398 -6.36 -1.02 16.59
N HIS A 399 -7.06 -0.54 17.63
CA HIS A 399 -7.40 -1.35 18.81
C HIS A 399 -8.25 -2.57 18.45
N SER A 400 -9.22 -2.45 17.54
CA SER A 400 -9.98 -3.61 17.07
C SER A 400 -9.11 -4.64 16.33
N ALA A 401 -8.10 -4.18 15.58
CA ALA A 401 -7.11 -5.05 14.96
C ALA A 401 -6.25 -5.79 16.00
N VAL A 402 -5.89 -5.14 17.09
CA VAL A 402 -5.19 -5.78 18.24
C VAL A 402 -6.08 -6.85 18.86
N HIS A 403 -7.30 -6.50 19.26
CA HIS A 403 -8.24 -7.42 19.90
C HIS A 403 -8.52 -8.66 19.04
N SER A 404 -8.68 -8.48 17.73
CA SER A 404 -8.87 -9.59 16.78
C SER A 404 -7.61 -10.45 16.55
N THR A 405 -6.42 -9.88 16.69
CA THR A 405 -5.14 -10.62 16.64
C THR A 405 -4.94 -11.48 17.89
N ASN A 406 -5.44 -11.00 19.03
CA ASN A 406 -5.36 -11.62 20.33
C ASN A 406 -6.38 -12.75 20.55
N ASN A 407 -7.62 -12.53 20.13
CA ASN A 407 -8.74 -13.44 20.36
C ASN A 407 -9.09 -14.29 19.13
N GLY A 408 -8.57 -13.95 17.94
CA GLY A 408 -9.10 -14.45 16.69
C GLY A 408 -10.33 -13.66 16.24
N ASN A 409 -10.59 -13.65 14.94
CA ASN A 409 -11.56 -12.71 14.35
C ASN A 409 -13.01 -12.97 14.80
N ALA A 410 -13.43 -14.23 14.94
CA ALA A 410 -14.80 -14.57 15.30
C ALA A 410 -15.05 -14.35 16.80
N ASP A 411 -14.16 -14.83 17.66
CA ASP A 411 -14.28 -14.66 19.11
C ASP A 411 -14.18 -13.18 19.50
N SER A 412 -13.24 -12.44 18.89
CA SER A 412 -13.17 -10.99 19.06
C SER A 412 -14.48 -10.30 18.71
N LEU A 413 -15.14 -10.70 17.63
CA LEU A 413 -16.40 -10.09 17.22
C LEU A 413 -17.50 -10.41 18.24
N LEU A 414 -17.61 -11.67 18.68
CA LEU A 414 -18.59 -12.10 19.67
C LEU A 414 -18.42 -11.39 21.03
N ILE A 415 -17.18 -11.24 21.51
CA ILE A 415 -16.86 -10.53 22.75
C ILE A 415 -17.28 -9.06 22.65
N LEU A 416 -16.85 -8.37 21.58
CA LEU A 416 -17.19 -6.96 21.36
C LEU A 416 -18.71 -6.76 21.24
N LEU A 417 -19.43 -7.64 20.54
CA LEU A 417 -20.89 -7.57 20.43
C LEU A 417 -21.57 -7.80 21.76
N LYS A 418 -21.12 -8.78 22.56
CA LYS A 418 -21.63 -9.02 23.93
C LYS A 418 -21.44 -7.79 24.81
N ARG A 419 -20.25 -7.18 24.78
CA ARG A 419 -19.93 -5.96 25.56
C ARG A 419 -20.83 -4.78 25.17
N LEU A 420 -21.17 -4.67 23.89
CA LEU A 420 -22.05 -3.64 23.35
C LEU A 420 -23.55 -3.96 23.50
N GLY A 421 -23.94 -4.98 24.27
CA GLY A 421 -25.35 -5.36 24.47
C GLY A 421 -26.02 -6.02 23.25
N CYS A 422 -25.23 -6.48 22.28
CA CYS A 422 -25.67 -7.17 21.06
C CYS A 422 -25.32 -8.67 21.07
N THR A 423 -25.66 -9.38 22.15
CA THR A 423 -25.30 -10.79 22.32
C THR A 423 -25.96 -11.68 21.25
N ILE A 424 -25.16 -12.34 20.41
CA ILE A 424 -25.66 -13.35 19.46
C ILE A 424 -25.86 -14.67 20.22
N SER A 425 -27.10 -15.16 20.28
CA SER A 425 -27.44 -16.38 21.03
C SER A 425 -26.66 -17.62 20.51
N PRO A 426 -26.10 -18.47 21.40
CA PRO A 426 -25.23 -19.60 21.04
C PRO A 426 -25.85 -20.62 20.06
N ASN A 427 -27.18 -20.73 20.05
CA ASN A 427 -27.90 -21.75 19.28
C ASN A 427 -28.30 -21.29 17.86
N THR A 428 -28.08 -20.02 17.53
CA THR A 428 -28.44 -19.43 16.23
C THR A 428 -27.60 -19.97 15.07
N LYS A 429 -28.17 -20.01 13.86
CA LYS A 429 -27.44 -20.35 12.62
C LYS A 429 -26.23 -19.42 12.42
N VAL A 430 -26.32 -18.16 12.86
CA VAL A 430 -25.25 -17.15 12.80
C VAL A 430 -24.11 -17.47 13.78
N HIS A 431 -24.40 -17.77 15.05
CA HIS A 431 -23.37 -18.18 16.02
C HIS A 431 -22.67 -19.46 15.57
N LYS A 432 -23.45 -20.44 15.07
CA LYS A 432 -22.93 -21.68 14.49
C LYS A 432 -22.08 -21.43 13.23
N ALA A 433 -22.43 -20.45 12.39
CA ALA A 433 -21.64 -20.06 11.21
C ALA A 433 -20.33 -19.34 11.59
N LEU A 434 -20.36 -18.47 12.62
CA LEU A 434 -19.18 -17.82 13.18
C LEU A 434 -18.19 -18.85 13.78
N LYS A 435 -18.70 -19.85 14.54
CA LYS A 435 -17.87 -20.96 15.04
C LYS A 435 -17.45 -21.97 13.96
N LYS A 436 -18.29 -22.23 12.94
CA LYS A 436 -17.93 -23.06 11.76
C LYS A 436 -16.83 -22.45 10.90
N MET A 437 -16.58 -21.14 10.98
CA MET A 437 -15.38 -20.51 10.40
C MET A 437 -14.09 -20.87 11.14
N GLN A 438 -14.17 -21.57 12.29
CA GLN A 438 -13.02 -21.87 13.15
C GLN A 438 -12.83 -23.36 13.46
N ASN A 439 -13.84 -24.25 13.36
CA ASN A 439 -13.66 -25.71 13.25
C ASN A 439 -15.00 -26.41 12.93
N HIS A 440 -14.97 -27.44 12.08
CA HIS A 440 -16.15 -28.15 11.56
C HIS A 440 -16.06 -29.63 11.95
N GLN A 441 -16.68 -30.08 13.05
CA GLN A 441 -16.93 -31.54 13.20
C GLN A 441 -17.97 -32.04 14.21
N ASN A 442 -18.70 -31.24 14.99
CA ASN A 442 -19.68 -31.83 15.94
C ASN A 442 -21.03 -31.11 15.91
N MET A 443 -22.04 -31.69 15.24
CA MET A 443 -23.47 -31.57 15.56
C MET A 443 -24.34 -32.16 14.44
N MET A 444 -24.41 -33.49 14.35
CA MET A 444 -25.48 -34.22 13.62
C MET A 444 -25.72 -35.57 14.30
N LYS A 445 -25.94 -35.53 15.61
CA LYS A 445 -26.52 -36.62 16.38
C LYS A 445 -27.52 -35.99 17.34
N GLU A 446 -28.73 -35.70 16.86
CA GLU A 446 -29.93 -35.85 17.68
C GLU A 446 -31.22 -35.60 16.89
N ARG A 447 -32.13 -36.59 17.02
CA ARG A 447 -33.60 -36.57 16.81
C ARG A 447 -34.07 -36.67 15.34
N LYS A 448 -34.48 -37.85 14.80
CA LYS A 448 -35.51 -38.86 15.24
C LYS A 448 -36.81 -38.15 15.66
N LYS A 449 -38.02 -38.54 15.28
CA LYS A 449 -38.61 -39.51 14.34
C LYS A 449 -40.14 -39.24 14.47
N ASN A 450 -40.89 -39.46 13.39
CA ASN A 450 -42.35 -39.67 13.36
C ASN A 450 -43.27 -38.45 13.48
N SER A 451 -43.62 -37.95 12.29
CA SER A 451 -44.98 -37.56 11.95
C SER A 451 -45.92 -38.78 12.02
N ASN A 452 -47.16 -38.59 12.48
CA ASN A 452 -48.30 -39.25 11.83
C ASN A 452 -49.66 -38.64 12.20
N LYS A 453 -50.39 -38.26 11.14
CA LYS A 453 -51.84 -38.44 10.90
C LYS A 453 -52.84 -37.91 11.96
N LYS A 454 -53.53 -36.78 11.67
CA LYS A 454 -54.98 -36.50 11.89
C LYS A 454 -55.26 -34.98 11.78
N TYR A 455 -56.54 -34.59 11.65
CA TYR A 455 -57.14 -33.25 11.88
C TYR A 455 -57.38 -32.31 10.66
N PRO A 456 -58.61 -32.32 10.10
CA PRO A 456 -59.05 -31.43 9.01
C PRO A 456 -59.61 -30.04 9.44
N ASN A 457 -59.75 -29.73 10.73
CA ASN A 457 -60.40 -28.48 11.22
C ASN A 457 -59.50 -27.68 12.20
N CYS A 458 -58.32 -27.21 11.75
CA CYS A 458 -57.35 -26.54 12.62
C CYS A 458 -57.42 -25.01 12.53
N GLU A 459 -57.64 -24.33 13.67
CA GLU A 459 -57.58 -22.86 13.84
C GLU A 459 -56.17 -22.35 14.22
N GLY A 460 -55.12 -23.16 14.03
CA GLY A 460 -53.80 -22.88 14.56
C GLY A 460 -53.04 -21.76 13.85
N PHE A 461 -52.19 -21.06 14.61
CA PHE A 461 -51.31 -20.02 14.07
C PHE A 461 -50.26 -20.60 13.10
N LEU A 462 -50.20 -19.99 11.91
CA LEU A 462 -49.15 -20.22 10.94
C LEU A 462 -47.88 -19.45 11.35
N VAL A 463 -46.77 -20.17 11.44
CA VAL A 463 -45.43 -19.60 11.62
C VAL A 463 -44.52 -20.06 10.50
N PHE A 464 -43.45 -19.32 10.22
CA PHE A 464 -42.46 -19.78 9.26
C PHE A 464 -41.72 -21.02 9.78
N ASP A 465 -41.54 -22.01 8.91
CA ASP A 465 -40.82 -23.24 9.21
C ASP A 465 -39.31 -23.02 9.12
N GLU A 466 -38.74 -22.39 10.15
CA GLU A 466 -37.31 -22.00 10.22
C GLU A 466 -36.35 -23.18 10.01
N ASP A 467 -36.77 -24.41 10.34
CA ASP A 467 -36.01 -25.64 10.18
C ASP A 467 -35.83 -26.05 8.71
N LYS A 468 -36.72 -25.57 7.83
CA LYS A 468 -36.81 -25.92 6.40
C LYS A 468 -36.63 -24.71 5.49
N GLU A 469 -36.30 -23.56 6.06
CA GLU A 469 -35.84 -22.36 5.35
C GLU A 469 -34.69 -22.70 4.38
N GLU A 470 -34.86 -22.35 3.11
CA GLU A 470 -33.79 -22.46 2.10
C GLU A 470 -33.09 -21.10 1.94
N ILE A 471 -31.89 -20.97 2.49
CA ILE A 471 -31.06 -19.78 2.30
C ILE A 471 -30.28 -19.89 0.98
N ARG A 472 -30.49 -18.91 0.10
CA ARG A 472 -29.88 -18.77 -1.23
C ARG A 472 -29.11 -17.46 -1.31
N GLY A 473 -27.85 -17.51 -0.90
CA GLY A 473 -27.06 -16.29 -0.78
C GLY A 473 -27.62 -15.42 0.36
N LEU A 474 -27.93 -14.16 0.07
CA LEU A 474 -28.63 -13.26 1.00
C LEU A 474 -30.16 -13.41 0.97
N ALA A 475 -30.72 -14.21 0.05
CA ALA A 475 -32.15 -14.35 -0.13
C ALA A 475 -32.66 -15.66 0.48
N CYS A 476 -33.92 -15.71 0.93
CA CYS A 476 -34.52 -16.91 1.51
C CYS A 476 -35.77 -17.36 0.75
N ARG A 477 -36.03 -18.66 0.76
CA ARG A 477 -37.34 -19.24 0.49
C ARG A 477 -37.87 -19.83 1.77
N GLU A 478 -39.14 -19.58 2.06
CA GLU A 478 -39.77 -20.00 3.28
C GLU A 478 -41.09 -20.70 2.99
N ARG A 479 -41.49 -21.57 3.90
CA ARG A 479 -42.83 -22.14 3.95
C ARG A 479 -43.40 -21.88 5.33
N ALA A 480 -44.70 -21.68 5.41
CA ALA A 480 -45.39 -21.63 6.68
C ALA A 480 -45.68 -23.06 7.15
N LYS A 481 -45.54 -23.31 8.46
CA LYS A 481 -46.10 -24.47 9.14
C LYS A 481 -47.13 -24.00 10.15
N CYS A 482 -48.20 -24.76 10.34
CA CYS A 482 -49.08 -24.54 11.47
C CYS A 482 -48.41 -25.09 12.74
N LEU A 483 -48.48 -24.36 13.86
CA LEU A 483 -47.98 -24.85 15.15
C LEU A 483 -48.86 -25.94 15.76
N HIS A 484 -50.15 -25.99 15.38
CA HIS A 484 -51.13 -26.89 15.98
C HIS A 484 -51.51 -28.09 15.11
N CYS A 485 -51.25 -28.05 13.79
CA CYS A 485 -51.47 -29.18 12.89
C CYS A 485 -50.27 -29.45 11.97
N HIS A 486 -50.35 -30.52 11.19
CA HIS A 486 -49.29 -30.91 10.25
C HIS A 486 -49.31 -30.12 8.93
N TYR A 487 -50.10 -29.04 8.84
CA TYR A 487 -50.11 -28.21 7.65
C TYR A 487 -48.73 -27.56 7.43
N THR A 488 -48.17 -27.78 6.24
CA THR A 488 -47.03 -27.04 5.72
C THR A 488 -47.39 -26.50 4.35
N SER A 489 -47.20 -25.20 4.13
CA SER A 489 -47.42 -24.59 2.84
C SER A 489 -46.36 -25.04 1.81
N THR A 490 -46.60 -24.68 0.55
CA THR A 490 -45.55 -24.71 -0.46
C THR A 490 -44.44 -23.70 -0.11
N MET A 491 -43.25 -23.88 -0.71
CA MET A 491 -42.12 -22.99 -0.51
C MET A 491 -42.29 -21.72 -1.35
N TYR A 492 -42.51 -20.60 -0.67
CA TYR A 492 -42.58 -19.28 -1.25
C TYR A 492 -41.20 -18.67 -1.44
N THR A 493 -40.97 -18.07 -2.60
CA THR A 493 -39.75 -17.33 -2.89
C THR A 493 -39.92 -15.89 -2.41
N LEU A 494 -39.15 -15.48 -1.40
CA LEU A 494 -39.26 -14.14 -0.79
C LEU A 494 -38.37 -13.09 -1.49
N TYR A 495 -37.99 -13.36 -2.73
CA TYR A 495 -37.07 -12.52 -3.49
C TYR A 495 -37.40 -12.57 -4.99
N GLU A 496 -37.02 -11.50 -5.68
CA GLU A 496 -37.10 -11.45 -7.14
C GLU A 496 -35.93 -12.19 -7.78
N GLU A 497 -36.24 -13.00 -8.79
CA GLU A 497 -35.24 -13.73 -9.57
C GLU A 497 -34.82 -12.94 -10.80
N VAL A 498 -33.56 -13.13 -11.20
CA VAL A 498 -33.04 -12.67 -12.48
C VAL A 498 -33.42 -13.68 -13.55
N GLU A 499 -33.98 -13.20 -14.65
CA GLU A 499 -34.27 -14.03 -15.81
C GLU A 499 -32.96 -14.43 -16.50
N GLY A 500 -32.89 -15.64 -17.05
CA GLY A 500 -31.66 -16.09 -17.69
C GLY A 500 -31.88 -17.29 -18.60
N PRO A 501 -31.10 -17.40 -19.68
CA PRO A 501 -31.26 -18.45 -20.69
C PRO A 501 -30.72 -19.82 -20.23
N ILE A 502 -29.99 -19.86 -19.11
CA ILE A 502 -29.29 -21.07 -18.66
C ILE A 502 -30.25 -21.97 -17.87
N ARG A 503 -30.36 -23.23 -18.31
CA ARG A 503 -31.08 -24.30 -17.59
C ARG A 503 -30.46 -24.49 -16.20
N GLY A 504 -31.22 -24.18 -15.15
CA GLY A 504 -30.74 -24.27 -13.77
C GLY A 504 -31.48 -23.33 -12.82
N ARG A 505 -31.02 -23.25 -11.57
CA ARG A 505 -31.62 -22.38 -10.55
C ARG A 505 -31.31 -20.91 -10.87
N ARG A 506 -32.33 -20.05 -10.91
CA ARG A 506 -32.19 -18.60 -11.12
C ARG A 506 -31.55 -17.90 -9.92
N ALA A 507 -30.84 -16.81 -10.18
CA ALA A 507 -30.17 -16.02 -9.14
C ALA A 507 -31.13 -14.97 -8.56
N ALA A 508 -31.06 -14.72 -7.25
CA ALA A 508 -31.78 -13.60 -6.64
C ALA A 508 -31.18 -12.25 -7.08
N LYS A 509 -32.02 -11.27 -7.43
CA LYS A 509 -31.58 -9.91 -7.81
C LYS A 509 -30.66 -9.28 -6.76
N MET A 510 -30.96 -9.48 -5.46
CA MET A 510 -30.12 -8.99 -4.37
C MET A 510 -28.70 -9.58 -4.38
N ASN A 511 -28.55 -10.87 -4.72
CA ASN A 511 -27.23 -11.50 -4.82
C ASN A 511 -26.46 -10.95 -6.03
N VAL A 512 -27.15 -10.70 -7.13
CA VAL A 512 -26.54 -10.10 -8.32
C VAL A 512 -26.08 -8.67 -8.02
N GLY A 513 -26.94 -7.85 -7.41
CA GLY A 513 -26.59 -6.49 -7.02
C GLY A 513 -25.43 -6.40 -6.02
N LEU A 514 -25.36 -7.34 -5.07
CA LEU A 514 -24.23 -7.47 -4.16
C LEU A 514 -22.92 -7.69 -4.91
N HIS A 515 -22.90 -8.60 -5.89
CA HIS A 515 -21.70 -8.91 -6.66
C HIS A 515 -21.29 -7.77 -7.61
N THR A 516 -22.25 -7.05 -8.17
CA THR A 516 -22.00 -5.83 -8.96
C THR A 516 -21.33 -4.76 -8.10
N ALA A 517 -21.81 -4.49 -6.88
CA ALA A 517 -21.15 -3.56 -5.98
C ALA A 517 -19.77 -4.05 -5.51
N LEU A 518 -19.63 -5.34 -5.21
CA LEU A 518 -18.35 -5.93 -4.84
C LEU A 518 -17.31 -5.73 -5.94
N SER A 519 -17.67 -5.71 -7.22
CA SER A 519 -16.70 -5.49 -8.31
C SER A 519 -16.00 -4.11 -8.25
N GLN A 520 -16.58 -3.14 -7.54
CA GLN A 520 -16.10 -1.74 -7.45
C GLN A 520 -15.45 -1.35 -6.11
N ILE A 521 -15.39 -2.27 -5.13
CA ILE A 521 -14.90 -1.99 -3.77
C ILE A 521 -13.76 -2.91 -3.33
N SER A 522 -13.01 -2.50 -2.32
CA SER A 522 -11.81 -3.21 -1.82
C SER A 522 -12.08 -4.45 -0.97
N ILE A 523 -13.34 -4.76 -0.66
CA ILE A 523 -13.71 -5.91 0.18
C ILE A 523 -13.49 -7.23 -0.57
N GLY A 524 -12.89 -8.20 0.12
CA GLY A 524 -12.89 -9.61 -0.28
C GLY A 524 -14.10 -10.37 0.30
N TYR A 525 -14.40 -11.54 -0.26
CA TYR A 525 -15.59 -12.33 0.13
C TYR A 525 -15.60 -12.73 1.61
N ILE A 526 -14.44 -13.06 2.20
CA ILE A 526 -14.31 -13.37 3.64
C ILE A 526 -14.71 -12.16 4.49
N SER A 527 -14.27 -10.96 4.13
CA SER A 527 -14.61 -9.73 4.85
C SER A 527 -16.09 -9.40 4.73
N LEU A 528 -16.71 -9.62 3.57
CA LEU A 528 -18.16 -9.46 3.42
C LEU A 528 -18.92 -10.44 4.33
N ARG A 529 -18.52 -11.71 4.38
CA ARG A 529 -19.16 -12.71 5.26
C ARG A 529 -19.10 -12.27 6.72
N ARG A 530 -17.96 -11.75 7.17
CA ARG A 530 -17.82 -11.19 8.54
C ARG A 530 -18.77 -10.03 8.80
N LEU A 531 -18.90 -9.11 7.84
CA LEU A 531 -19.82 -7.97 7.94
C LEU A 531 -21.27 -8.44 8.12
N LEU A 532 -21.71 -9.42 7.32
CA LEU A 532 -23.06 -9.97 7.39
C LEU A 532 -23.31 -10.68 8.73
N LEU A 533 -22.40 -11.56 9.15
CA LEU A 533 -22.53 -12.30 10.40
C LEU A 533 -22.55 -11.38 11.63
N ALA A 534 -21.78 -10.27 11.60
CA ALA A 534 -21.81 -9.28 12.67
C ALA A 534 -23.15 -8.54 12.78
N CYS A 535 -23.85 -8.38 11.66
CA CYS A 535 -25.21 -7.82 11.61
C CYS A 535 -26.29 -8.85 11.97
N ASN A 536 -25.92 -10.04 12.44
CA ASN A 536 -26.80 -11.18 12.63
C ASN A 536 -27.53 -11.63 11.35
N ILE A 537 -26.88 -11.44 10.19
CA ILE A 537 -27.39 -11.87 8.89
C ILE A 537 -26.67 -13.17 8.50
N PRO A 538 -27.40 -14.26 8.20
CA PRO A 538 -26.80 -15.49 7.66
C PRO A 538 -25.95 -15.20 6.42
N ALA A 539 -24.65 -15.48 6.51
CA ALA A 539 -23.74 -15.21 5.40
C ALA A 539 -23.61 -16.43 4.47
N PRO A 540 -23.57 -16.24 3.15
CA PRO A 540 -23.32 -17.33 2.20
C PRO A 540 -21.93 -17.94 2.41
N SER A 541 -21.70 -19.15 1.89
CA SER A 541 -20.35 -19.74 1.87
C SER A 541 -19.43 -18.93 0.94
N GLU A 542 -18.13 -18.93 1.22
CA GLU A 542 -17.15 -18.26 0.37
C GLU A 542 -17.13 -18.83 -1.05
N SER A 543 -17.12 -20.17 -1.17
CA SER A 543 -17.19 -20.85 -2.47
C SER A 543 -18.48 -20.50 -3.23
N GLY A 544 -19.61 -20.33 -2.53
CA GLY A 544 -20.87 -19.89 -3.12
C GLY A 544 -20.80 -18.47 -3.67
N LEU A 545 -20.20 -17.54 -2.92
CA LEU A 545 -19.97 -16.16 -3.39
C LEU A 545 -19.03 -16.13 -4.60
N ILE A 546 -17.95 -16.91 -4.58
CA ILE A 546 -17.02 -16.99 -5.71
C ILE A 546 -17.73 -17.56 -6.95
N HIS A 547 -18.52 -18.62 -6.80
CA HIS A 547 -19.26 -19.22 -7.91
C HIS A 547 -20.25 -18.25 -8.55
N THR A 548 -21.02 -17.51 -7.73
CA THR A 548 -21.95 -16.48 -8.21
C THR A 548 -21.20 -15.33 -8.90
N ALA A 549 -20.08 -14.88 -8.32
CA ALA A 549 -19.25 -13.85 -8.95
C ALA A 549 -18.74 -14.29 -10.33
N ASN A 550 -18.26 -15.53 -10.47
CA ASN A 550 -17.74 -16.05 -11.74
C ASN A 550 -18.81 -16.10 -12.85
N LYS A 551 -20.10 -16.11 -12.51
CA LYS A 551 -21.22 -16.05 -13.46
C LYS A 551 -21.56 -14.63 -13.90
N ILE A 552 -21.49 -13.67 -12.99
CA ILE A 552 -21.95 -12.27 -13.22
C ILE A 552 -20.83 -11.39 -13.81
N LEU A 553 -19.62 -11.58 -13.30
CA LEU A 553 -18.49 -10.71 -13.61
C LEU A 553 -18.08 -10.69 -15.11
N PRO A 554 -18.22 -11.78 -15.90
CA PRO A 554 -18.01 -11.72 -17.35
C PRO A 554 -18.90 -10.69 -18.06
N THR A 555 -20.19 -10.63 -17.73
CA THR A 555 -21.13 -9.65 -18.32
C THR A 555 -20.74 -8.20 -18.01
N ILE A 556 -20.14 -7.94 -16.85
CA ILE A 556 -19.61 -6.61 -16.51
C ILE A 556 -18.43 -6.21 -17.39
N LYS A 557 -17.60 -7.19 -17.79
CA LYS A 557 -16.51 -6.94 -18.74
C LYS A 557 -17.07 -6.59 -20.12
N GLU A 558 -18.03 -7.37 -20.63
CA GLU A 558 -18.70 -7.13 -21.91
C GLU A 558 -19.35 -5.74 -21.95
N GLU A 559 -20.05 -5.34 -20.89
CA GLU A 559 -20.67 -4.01 -20.81
C GLU A 559 -19.64 -2.88 -20.82
N ASN A 560 -18.49 -3.08 -20.17
CA ASN A 560 -17.40 -2.11 -20.22
C ASN A 560 -16.76 -2.03 -21.62
N GLU A 561 -16.56 -3.16 -22.29
CA GLU A 561 -16.06 -3.18 -23.68
C GLU A 561 -17.02 -2.43 -24.60
N HIS A 562 -18.33 -2.64 -24.44
CA HIS A 562 -19.35 -1.87 -25.16
C HIS A 562 -19.34 -0.37 -24.82
N ASP A 563 -19.25 0.02 -23.54
CA ASP A 563 -19.14 1.43 -23.11
C ASP A 563 -17.90 2.12 -23.71
N MET A 564 -16.77 1.42 -23.80
CA MET A 564 -15.56 1.95 -24.43
C MET A 564 -15.75 2.16 -25.94
N LEU A 565 -16.38 1.21 -26.65
CA LEU A 565 -16.69 1.36 -28.09
C LEU A 565 -17.67 2.51 -28.35
N GLN A 566 -18.71 2.67 -27.54
CA GLN A 566 -19.64 3.81 -27.67
C GLN A 566 -18.93 5.16 -27.48
N ARG A 567 -17.91 5.22 -26.62
CA ARG A 567 -17.11 6.43 -26.42
C ARG A 567 -16.23 6.75 -27.61
N CYS A 568 -15.67 5.73 -28.26
CA CYS A 568 -14.96 5.91 -29.52
C CYS A 568 -15.87 6.62 -30.54
N GLU A 569 -17.10 6.15 -30.74
CA GLU A 569 -18.06 6.80 -31.64
C GLU A 569 -18.41 8.24 -31.24
N GLN A 570 -18.59 8.50 -29.94
CA GLN A 570 -18.78 9.87 -29.43
C GLN A 570 -17.60 10.79 -29.74
N ILE A 571 -16.37 10.28 -29.67
CA ILE A 571 -15.16 11.05 -29.97
C ILE A 571 -15.10 11.40 -31.46
N LYS A 572 -15.45 10.46 -32.34
CA LYS A 572 -15.56 10.73 -33.78
C LYS A 572 -16.55 11.85 -34.06
N GLU A 573 -17.74 11.79 -33.46
CA GLU A 573 -18.77 12.82 -33.61
C GLU A 573 -18.26 14.19 -33.13
N ILE A 574 -17.58 14.23 -31.98
CA ILE A 574 -16.95 15.45 -31.47
C ILE A 574 -15.90 16.00 -32.45
N ASN A 575 -15.08 15.14 -33.05
CA ASN A 575 -14.06 15.56 -34.02
C ASN A 575 -14.68 16.07 -35.33
N LYS A 576 -15.74 15.42 -35.83
CA LYS A 576 -16.54 15.91 -36.96
C LYS A 576 -17.07 17.32 -36.66
N ASN A 577 -17.66 17.51 -35.49
CA ASN A 577 -18.21 18.80 -35.06
C ASN A 577 -17.13 19.88 -34.85
N LYS A 578 -15.89 19.50 -34.55
CA LYS A 578 -14.73 20.41 -34.48
C LYS A 578 -14.12 20.73 -35.86
N GLY A 579 -14.60 20.12 -36.94
CA GLY A 579 -14.04 20.30 -38.29
C GLY A 579 -12.68 19.64 -38.49
N ALA A 580 -12.38 18.55 -37.78
CA ALA A 580 -11.12 17.83 -37.94
C ALA A 580 -11.02 17.21 -39.35
N ALA A 581 -9.87 17.37 -40.01
CA ALA A 581 -9.62 16.85 -41.35
C ALA A 581 -9.75 15.32 -41.44
N ASN A 582 -9.35 14.61 -40.39
CA ASN A 582 -9.64 13.19 -40.20
C ASN A 582 -10.30 13.00 -38.82
N PRO A 583 -11.63 12.77 -38.76
CA PRO A 583 -12.34 12.62 -37.49
C PRO A 583 -12.00 11.35 -36.71
N ASN A 584 -11.49 10.33 -37.40
CA ASN A 584 -11.10 9.04 -36.82
C ASN A 584 -9.71 9.11 -36.18
N SER A 585 -8.90 10.11 -36.54
CA SER A 585 -7.56 10.28 -36.00
C SER A 585 -7.57 10.96 -34.64
N ILE A 586 -7.03 10.30 -33.62
CA ILE A 586 -6.95 10.85 -32.25
C ILE A 586 -5.58 10.72 -31.63
N ASP A 587 -5.37 11.55 -30.62
CA ASP A 587 -4.26 11.42 -29.71
C ASP A 587 -4.70 10.70 -28.42
N VAL A 588 -3.81 9.90 -27.85
CA VAL A 588 -4.07 9.09 -26.66
C VAL A 588 -2.97 9.21 -25.60
N GLN A 589 -3.30 8.78 -24.39
CA GLN A 589 -2.40 8.57 -23.27
C GLN A 589 -2.38 7.06 -22.96
N VAL A 590 -1.20 6.52 -22.65
CA VAL A 590 -1.04 5.10 -22.34
C VAL A 590 -0.16 4.94 -21.10
N ASP A 591 -0.63 4.15 -20.15
CA ASP A 591 0.11 3.77 -18.95
C ASP A 591 -0.27 2.34 -18.50
N SER A 592 0.68 1.68 -17.84
CA SER A 592 0.54 0.33 -17.30
C SER A 592 0.82 0.31 -15.81
N CYS A 593 -0.04 -0.37 -15.04
CA CYS A 593 0.22 -0.63 -13.62
C CYS A 593 0.32 -2.12 -13.30
N TYR A 594 1.15 -2.43 -12.31
CA TYR A 594 1.44 -3.79 -11.88
C TYR A 594 0.86 -4.08 -10.50
N ASN A 595 0.34 -5.30 -10.32
CA ASN A 595 -0.08 -5.80 -9.01
C ASN A 595 0.84 -6.94 -8.56
N ASN A 596 1.37 -6.78 -7.35
CA ASN A 596 2.26 -7.72 -6.68
C ASN A 596 1.53 -8.26 -5.44
N PRO A 597 1.36 -9.59 -5.28
CA PRO A 597 0.93 -10.14 -4.01
C PRO A 597 1.98 -9.82 -2.94
N PHE A 598 1.56 -9.50 -1.71
CA PHE A 598 2.46 -9.08 -0.62
C PHE A 598 3.63 -10.04 -0.33
N TYR A 599 3.55 -11.30 -0.74
CA TYR A 599 4.55 -12.33 -0.49
C TYR A 599 5.81 -12.21 -1.38
N SER A 600 5.77 -11.51 -2.51
CA SER A 600 6.91 -11.43 -3.46
C SER A 600 7.89 -10.28 -3.18
N GLY A 601 7.66 -9.47 -2.15
CA GLY A 601 8.51 -8.31 -1.82
C GLY A 601 9.79 -8.64 -1.03
N ILE A 602 9.94 -9.88 -0.53
CA ILE A 602 11.07 -10.26 0.32
C ILE A 602 12.16 -10.92 -0.54
N GLY A 603 13.01 -10.08 -1.14
CA GLY A 603 14.15 -10.50 -1.94
C GLY A 603 13.92 -10.40 -3.44
N ASN A 604 15.01 -10.23 -4.19
CA ASN A 604 14.98 -10.40 -5.64
C ASN A 604 14.72 -11.89 -5.91
N THR A 605 13.45 -12.28 -6.06
CA THR A 605 13.10 -13.56 -6.66
C THR A 605 13.77 -13.64 -8.05
N PRO A 606 14.06 -14.84 -8.59
CA PRO A 606 14.63 -14.99 -9.93
C PRO A 606 13.78 -14.32 -11.03
N PHE A 607 12.51 -14.05 -10.74
CA PHE A 607 11.53 -13.38 -11.59
C PHE A 607 11.08 -12.05 -10.97
N GLN A 608 10.53 -11.15 -11.79
CA GLN A 608 9.92 -9.91 -11.30
C GLN A 608 8.75 -10.23 -10.34
N PRO A 609 8.56 -9.43 -9.27
CA PRO A 609 7.57 -9.71 -8.20
C PRO A 609 6.11 -9.53 -8.63
N ALA A 610 5.87 -8.91 -9.79
CA ALA A 610 4.54 -8.68 -10.32
C ALA A 610 3.94 -9.95 -10.93
N THR A 611 2.65 -10.16 -10.68
CA THR A 611 1.91 -11.31 -11.18
C THR A 611 0.77 -10.91 -12.12
N GLN A 612 0.38 -9.65 -12.10
CA GLN A 612 -0.69 -9.08 -12.92
C GLN A 612 -0.27 -7.70 -13.44
N VAL A 613 -0.68 -7.35 -14.66
CA VAL A 613 -0.52 -6.02 -15.26
C VAL A 613 -1.84 -5.55 -15.87
N PHE A 614 -2.10 -4.25 -15.76
CA PHE A 614 -3.27 -3.56 -16.31
C PHE A 614 -2.77 -2.42 -17.17
N THR A 615 -3.16 -2.39 -18.44
CA THR A 615 -2.78 -1.34 -19.40
C THR A 615 -4.02 -0.61 -19.86
N ALA A 616 -4.00 0.71 -19.74
CA ALA A 616 -5.13 1.56 -20.12
C ALA A 616 -4.74 2.51 -21.26
N VAL A 617 -5.73 2.82 -22.10
CA VAL A 617 -5.64 3.84 -23.16
C VAL A 617 -6.72 4.87 -22.90
N ALA A 618 -6.32 6.11 -22.67
CA ALA A 618 -7.22 7.24 -22.49
C ALA A 618 -7.15 8.19 -23.69
N GLU A 619 -8.30 8.68 -24.15
CA GLU A 619 -8.35 9.70 -25.20
C GLU A 619 -7.84 11.06 -24.70
N ASP A 620 -7.25 11.84 -25.60
CA ASP A 620 -6.76 13.20 -25.33
C ASP A 620 -7.41 14.26 -26.24
N VAL A 621 -8.68 14.06 -26.55
CA VAL A 621 -9.53 14.92 -27.40
C VAL A 621 -10.50 15.76 -26.57
N THR A 622 -10.99 15.22 -25.45
CA THR A 622 -11.96 15.83 -24.55
C THR A 622 -11.37 16.16 -23.19
N ASN A 623 -11.95 17.14 -22.50
CA ASN A 623 -11.57 17.49 -21.13
C ASN A 623 -11.84 16.37 -20.08
N LYS A 624 -12.53 15.29 -20.48
CA LYS A 624 -12.85 14.16 -19.59
C LYS A 624 -11.77 13.08 -19.62
N HIS A 625 -10.95 13.02 -20.68
CA HIS A 625 -9.98 11.98 -20.95
C HIS A 625 -10.58 10.60 -20.68
N MET A 626 -11.56 10.20 -21.48
CA MET A 626 -12.27 8.94 -21.32
C MET A 626 -11.35 7.74 -21.58
N ILE A 627 -11.53 6.65 -20.82
CA ILE A 627 -10.82 5.41 -21.12
C ILE A 627 -11.53 4.74 -22.29
N ILE A 628 -10.79 4.45 -23.35
CA ILE A 628 -11.30 3.89 -24.61
C ILE A 628 -10.71 2.51 -24.92
N GLY A 629 -9.62 2.13 -24.24
CA GLY A 629 -9.02 0.81 -24.34
C GLY A 629 -8.51 0.33 -22.99
N PHE A 630 -8.61 -0.98 -22.72
CA PHE A 630 -8.14 -1.57 -21.48
C PHE A 630 -7.82 -3.05 -21.61
N ASN A 631 -6.60 -3.45 -21.19
CA ASN A 631 -6.16 -4.85 -21.19
C ASN A 631 -5.65 -5.30 -19.82
N VAL A 632 -5.82 -6.59 -19.50
CA VAL A 632 -5.38 -7.22 -18.25
C VAL A 632 -4.63 -8.51 -18.53
N GLU A 633 -3.41 -8.62 -18.01
CA GLU A 633 -2.65 -9.87 -18.04
C GLU A 633 -2.41 -10.43 -16.65
N ASN A 634 -2.39 -11.75 -16.55
CA ASN A 634 -2.33 -12.48 -15.28
C ASN A 634 -1.50 -13.75 -15.42
N LYS A 635 -0.55 -13.95 -14.49
CA LYS A 635 0.23 -15.18 -14.34
C LYS A 635 -0.43 -16.22 -13.43
N LEU A 636 -1.42 -15.81 -12.65
CA LEU A 636 -1.94 -16.62 -11.55
C LEU A 636 -3.00 -17.61 -12.04
N CYS A 637 -2.70 -18.90 -11.89
CA CYS A 637 -3.65 -19.99 -12.09
C CYS A 637 -4.20 -20.47 -10.75
N SER A 638 -5.53 -20.59 -10.65
CA SER A 638 -6.26 -21.07 -9.46
C SER A 638 -5.95 -22.52 -9.09
N LYS A 639 -5.54 -23.36 -10.05
CA LYS A 639 -5.26 -24.80 -9.85
C LYS A 639 -3.80 -25.09 -9.47
N GLY A 640 -2.90 -24.10 -9.46
CA GLY A 640 -1.49 -24.30 -9.11
C GLY A 640 -0.69 -25.20 -10.07
N ASN A 641 -1.27 -25.68 -11.17
CA ASN A 641 -0.62 -26.60 -12.10
C ASN A 641 0.62 -26.02 -12.80
N HIS A 642 0.76 -24.68 -12.85
CA HIS A 642 1.98 -24.01 -13.31
C HIS A 642 3.22 -24.24 -12.40
N LEU A 643 3.03 -24.76 -11.19
CA LEU A 643 4.12 -25.22 -10.31
C LEU A 643 4.50 -26.68 -10.56
N LYS A 644 3.69 -27.45 -11.29
CA LYS A 644 3.96 -28.85 -11.67
C LYS A 644 4.78 -28.91 -12.95
N VAL A 645 5.90 -28.17 -12.98
CA VAL A 645 6.89 -28.31 -14.05
C VAL A 645 7.63 -29.63 -13.85
N THR A 646 6.99 -30.74 -14.20
CA THR A 646 7.74 -31.91 -14.64
C THR A 646 8.22 -31.63 -16.05
N ARG A 647 9.53 -31.73 -16.23
CA ARG A 647 10.25 -31.59 -17.50
C ARG A 647 9.54 -32.37 -18.60
N GLN A 648 9.52 -31.79 -19.82
CA GLN A 648 9.05 -32.37 -21.08
C GLN A 648 7.54 -32.30 -21.33
N SER A 649 7.10 -31.24 -22.00
CA SER A 649 6.26 -31.33 -23.22
C SER A 649 5.97 -29.93 -23.80
N ASP A 650 6.52 -29.70 -25.00
CA ASP A 650 5.85 -29.18 -26.18
C ASP A 650 4.96 -27.93 -26.01
N GLY A 651 5.56 -26.80 -25.62
CA GLY A 651 5.16 -25.43 -26.03
C GLY A 651 3.71 -24.95 -25.81
N SER A 652 2.82 -25.78 -25.29
CA SER A 652 1.36 -25.62 -25.32
C SER A 652 0.77 -25.88 -23.94
N ASN A 653 1.43 -25.41 -22.88
CA ASN A 653 0.92 -25.53 -21.52
C ASN A 653 -0.07 -24.41 -21.16
N PHE A 654 -1.21 -24.35 -21.88
CA PHE A 654 -2.41 -23.68 -21.38
C PHE A 654 -3.16 -24.67 -20.48
N CYS A 655 -3.16 -24.42 -19.17
CA CYS A 655 -3.97 -25.13 -18.20
C CYS A 655 -5.45 -25.10 -18.64
N CYS A 656 -6.04 -26.26 -18.96
CA CYS A 656 -7.45 -26.57 -19.22
C CYS A 656 -8.32 -25.40 -19.75
N ALA A 657 -8.81 -25.49 -21.00
CA ALA A 657 -9.75 -24.55 -21.59
C ALA A 657 -10.88 -24.11 -20.62
N GLY A 658 -10.96 -22.81 -20.33
CA GLY A 658 -12.08 -22.17 -19.61
C GLY A 658 -11.97 -22.03 -18.09
N GLU A 659 -11.00 -22.67 -17.41
CA GLU A 659 -10.92 -22.66 -15.93
C GLU A 659 -9.66 -21.99 -15.35
N CYS A 660 -8.68 -21.70 -16.19
CA CYS A 660 -7.45 -21.03 -15.79
C CYS A 660 -7.61 -19.50 -15.82
N GLY A 661 -7.23 -18.84 -14.72
CA GLY A 661 -7.18 -17.36 -14.66
C GLY A 661 -5.91 -16.76 -15.26
N ALA A 662 -4.91 -17.58 -15.60
CA ALA A 662 -3.66 -17.11 -16.18
C ALA A 662 -3.82 -16.90 -17.69
N THR A 663 -3.44 -15.73 -18.17
CA THR A 663 -3.43 -15.33 -19.59
C THR A 663 -2.03 -15.42 -20.20
N ILE A 664 -0.99 -15.48 -19.36
CA ILE A 664 0.42 -15.55 -19.75
C ILE A 664 1.17 -16.58 -18.90
N PRO A 665 2.25 -17.20 -19.43
CA PRO A 665 3.02 -18.19 -18.68
C PRO A 665 3.85 -17.55 -17.56
N MET A 666 4.25 -18.35 -16.58
CA MET A 666 4.90 -17.85 -15.35
C MET A 666 6.28 -17.24 -15.61
N GLU A 667 7.01 -17.81 -16.56
CA GLU A 667 8.33 -17.41 -17.04
C GLU A 667 8.32 -16.10 -17.84
N ALA A 668 7.16 -15.67 -18.36
CA ALA A 668 7.08 -14.44 -19.16
C ALA A 668 7.48 -13.21 -18.33
N ASN A 669 8.22 -12.27 -18.89
CA ASN A 669 8.66 -11.09 -18.15
C ASN A 669 7.55 -10.03 -18.08
N ILE A 670 6.75 -10.02 -17.00
CA ILE A 670 5.57 -9.14 -16.88
C ILE A 670 5.85 -7.64 -16.93
N GLY A 671 7.08 -7.20 -16.68
CA GLY A 671 7.50 -5.80 -16.79
C GLY A 671 8.22 -5.49 -18.10
N ASN A 672 8.29 -6.44 -19.03
CA ASN A 672 8.66 -6.13 -20.40
C ASN A 672 7.51 -5.40 -21.09
N GLU A 673 7.28 -4.14 -20.71
CA GLU A 673 6.25 -3.28 -21.30
C GLU A 673 6.36 -3.31 -22.83
N LYS A 674 7.58 -3.33 -23.38
CA LYS A 674 7.81 -3.56 -24.80
C LYS A 674 7.19 -4.88 -25.27
N ALA A 675 7.41 -6.03 -24.64
CA ALA A 675 6.72 -7.27 -25.02
C ALA A 675 5.21 -7.23 -24.75
N TRP A 676 4.70 -6.52 -23.75
CA TRP A 676 3.25 -6.41 -23.54
C TRP A 676 2.59 -5.45 -24.52
N SER A 677 3.36 -4.52 -25.04
CA SER A 677 2.95 -3.61 -26.09
C SER A 677 3.20 -4.21 -27.50
N ASN A 678 4.27 -4.99 -27.70
CA ASN A 678 4.69 -5.68 -28.94
C ASN A 678 4.01 -7.04 -29.15
N CYS A 679 3.75 -7.82 -28.10
CA CYS A 679 3.05 -9.10 -28.24
C CYS A 679 1.58 -8.79 -28.47
N LYS A 680 1.19 -8.47 -29.70
CA LYS A 680 -0.19 -8.56 -30.20
C LYS A 680 -1.28 -7.94 -29.30
N ARG A 681 -0.99 -6.97 -28.40
CA ARG A 681 -1.99 -6.54 -27.37
C ARG A 681 -2.05 -5.05 -27.01
N LEU A 682 -1.03 -4.23 -27.31
CA LEU A 682 -1.33 -2.84 -27.69
C LEU A 682 -2.16 -2.87 -28.98
N HIS A 683 -1.83 -3.81 -29.88
CA HIS A 683 -2.67 -4.37 -30.94
C HIS A 683 -4.11 -4.59 -30.43
N ILE A 684 -4.45 -5.49 -29.50
CA ILE A 684 -5.87 -5.64 -29.04
C ILE A 684 -6.55 -4.33 -28.62
N ASN A 685 -5.92 -3.39 -27.91
CA ASN A 685 -6.61 -2.13 -27.57
C ASN A 685 -6.71 -1.17 -28.74
N ILE A 686 -5.63 -0.95 -29.49
CA ILE A 686 -5.58 -0.04 -30.65
C ILE A 686 -6.30 -0.64 -31.85
N GLN A 687 -6.12 -1.92 -32.15
CA GLN A 687 -6.85 -2.74 -33.13
C GLN A 687 -8.33 -2.98 -32.76
N ILE A 688 -8.74 -3.22 -31.50
CA ILE A 688 -10.19 -3.20 -31.19
C ILE A 688 -10.75 -1.81 -31.49
N ILE A 689 -10.00 -0.75 -31.17
CA ILE A 689 -10.39 0.63 -31.46
C ILE A 689 -10.33 0.93 -32.97
N GLU A 690 -9.40 0.37 -33.73
CA GLU A 690 -9.18 0.60 -35.18
C GLU A 690 -10.08 -0.30 -36.03
N GLU A 691 -10.25 -1.59 -35.70
CA GLU A 691 -11.09 -2.56 -36.42
C GLU A 691 -12.56 -2.51 -36.00
N GLN A 692 -12.87 -2.40 -34.69
CA GLN A 692 -14.26 -2.40 -34.22
C GLN A 692 -14.84 -1.00 -34.07
N ALA A 693 -13.99 0.00 -33.86
CA ALA A 693 -14.41 1.38 -33.68
C ALA A 693 -13.76 2.35 -34.68
N ASP A 694 -13.06 1.90 -35.72
CA ASP A 694 -12.55 2.74 -36.83
C ASP A 694 -11.92 4.08 -36.36
N ILE A 695 -11.03 4.03 -35.37
CA ILE A 695 -10.27 5.18 -34.84
C ILE A 695 -8.78 4.93 -34.99
N GLU A 696 -8.05 5.85 -35.63
CA GLU A 696 -6.61 5.78 -35.84
C GLU A 696 -5.84 6.55 -34.73
N VAL A 697 -4.82 5.92 -34.14
CA VAL A 697 -4.00 6.59 -33.10
C VAL A 697 -2.82 7.34 -33.73
N LYS A 698 -2.94 8.66 -33.82
CA LYS A 698 -1.90 9.54 -34.39
C LYS A 698 -0.78 9.89 -33.42
N GLY A 699 -1.08 10.02 -32.14
CA GLY A 699 -0.10 10.48 -31.16
C GLY A 699 -0.28 9.85 -29.80
N ILE A 700 0.84 9.47 -29.19
CA ILE A 700 0.85 8.69 -27.96
C ILE A 700 1.65 9.44 -26.91
N THR A 701 0.97 9.78 -25.81
CA THR A 701 1.61 10.37 -24.62
C THR A 701 1.94 9.27 -23.63
N THR A 702 3.24 9.14 -23.29
CA THR A 702 3.70 8.17 -22.30
C THR A 702 4.64 8.81 -21.29
N ASP A 703 4.95 8.06 -20.23
CA ASP A 703 6.08 8.40 -19.37
C ASP A 703 7.41 8.36 -20.15
N PRO A 704 8.44 9.14 -19.73
CA PRO A 704 9.71 9.22 -20.45
C PRO A 704 10.47 7.89 -20.58
N ASP A 705 10.22 6.94 -19.69
CA ASP A 705 10.84 5.61 -19.63
C ASP A 705 9.92 4.48 -20.12
N SER A 706 8.71 4.81 -20.58
CA SER A 706 7.76 3.83 -21.11
C SER A 706 8.22 3.28 -22.47
N ALA A 707 8.02 1.98 -22.65
CA ALA A 707 8.24 1.29 -23.92
C ALA A 707 6.97 1.18 -24.79
N ALA A 708 5.83 1.71 -24.34
CA ALA A 708 4.56 1.61 -25.08
C ALA A 708 4.61 2.28 -26.46
N PHE A 709 5.30 3.44 -26.57
CA PHE A 709 5.48 4.11 -27.86
C PHE A 709 6.29 3.27 -28.86
N LYS A 710 7.36 2.60 -28.41
CA LYS A 710 8.19 1.75 -29.27
C LYS A 710 7.41 0.59 -29.88
N ALA A 711 6.39 0.11 -29.17
CA ALA A 711 5.52 -0.92 -29.71
C ALA A 711 4.57 -0.37 -30.77
N ALA A 712 4.05 0.84 -30.60
CA ALA A 712 3.25 1.47 -31.65
C ALA A 712 4.08 1.69 -32.92
N GLU A 713 5.33 2.12 -32.81
CA GLU A 713 6.27 2.19 -33.95
C GLU A 713 6.51 0.82 -34.60
N GLU A 714 6.49 -0.27 -33.83
CA GLU A 714 6.63 -1.63 -34.38
C GLU A 714 5.36 -2.07 -35.10
N LEU A 715 4.18 -1.75 -34.58
CA LEU A 715 2.90 -2.03 -35.25
C LEU A 715 2.79 -1.28 -36.59
N TYR A 716 3.25 -0.04 -36.66
CA TYR A 716 3.35 0.69 -37.93
C TYR A 716 4.32 0.02 -38.90
N ARG A 717 5.50 -0.39 -38.41
CA ARG A 717 6.50 -1.10 -39.23
C ARG A 717 6.05 -2.49 -39.71
N GLU A 718 5.11 -3.11 -39.01
CA GLU A 718 4.49 -4.39 -39.36
C GLU A 718 3.21 -4.21 -40.21
N ASP A 719 2.93 -2.99 -40.70
CA ASP A 719 1.75 -2.62 -41.50
C ASP A 719 0.40 -2.94 -40.83
N VAL A 720 0.38 -3.00 -39.49
CA VAL A 720 -0.84 -3.19 -38.72
C VAL A 720 -1.65 -1.89 -38.64
N THR A 721 -0.98 -0.77 -38.37
CA THR A 721 -1.61 0.55 -38.22
C THR A 721 -1.28 1.39 -39.44
N SER A 722 -2.28 2.09 -39.99
CA SER A 722 -2.14 2.94 -41.18
C SER A 722 -1.31 4.21 -40.95
N THR A 723 -1.29 4.71 -39.70
CA THR A 723 -0.70 6.00 -39.35
C THR A 723 0.58 5.82 -38.56
N GLU A 724 1.65 6.53 -38.95
CA GLU A 724 2.88 6.60 -38.16
C GLU A 724 2.62 7.32 -36.83
N PRO A 725 2.82 6.67 -35.67
CA PRO A 725 2.50 7.27 -34.38
C PRO A 725 3.54 8.30 -33.97
N GLU A 726 3.09 9.44 -33.45
CA GLU A 726 3.95 10.48 -32.92
C GLU A 726 4.13 10.36 -31.38
N HIS A 727 5.38 10.51 -30.89
CA HIS A 727 5.68 10.43 -29.46
C HIS A 727 5.55 11.75 -28.72
N PHE A 728 4.71 11.76 -27.67
CA PHE A 728 4.66 12.82 -26.68
C PHE A 728 5.09 12.32 -25.30
N ILE A 729 5.70 13.21 -24.53
CA ILE A 729 6.15 12.92 -23.17
C ILE A 729 5.22 13.58 -22.16
N ASP A 730 4.82 12.84 -21.13
CA ASP A 730 4.14 13.41 -19.96
C ASP A 730 5.00 14.50 -19.29
N THR A 731 4.51 15.74 -19.37
CA THR A 731 5.13 16.92 -18.77
C THR A 731 5.34 16.82 -17.26
N ARG A 732 4.48 16.11 -16.54
CA ARG A 732 4.56 15.93 -15.09
C ARG A 732 5.66 14.94 -14.71
N HIS A 733 5.68 13.76 -15.30
CA HIS A 733 6.76 12.78 -15.06
C HIS A 733 8.10 13.29 -15.58
N PHE A 734 8.09 14.01 -16.70
CA PHE A 734 9.27 14.70 -17.20
C PHE A 734 9.81 15.76 -16.22
N SER A 735 8.94 16.58 -15.62
CA SER A 735 9.32 17.53 -14.56
C SER A 735 9.91 16.84 -13.32
N GLN A 736 9.40 15.65 -12.97
CA GLN A 736 9.98 14.86 -11.88
C GLN A 736 11.36 14.32 -12.24
N ASN A 737 11.55 13.87 -13.48
CA ASN A 737 12.85 13.40 -13.97
C ASN A 737 13.85 14.54 -14.10
N HIS A 738 13.40 15.72 -14.54
CA HIS A 738 14.19 16.97 -14.53
C HIS A 738 14.68 17.28 -13.11
N ARG A 739 13.78 17.28 -12.12
CA ARG A 739 14.15 17.47 -10.72
C ARG A 739 15.19 16.45 -10.25
N LYS A 740 15.01 15.16 -10.59
CA LYS A 740 15.96 14.10 -10.23
C LYS A 740 17.32 14.32 -10.88
N ASN A 741 17.34 14.76 -12.14
CA ASN A 741 18.57 15.08 -12.88
C ASN A 741 19.33 16.22 -12.20
N VAL A 742 18.66 17.34 -11.91
CA VAL A 742 19.26 18.49 -11.20
C VAL A 742 19.79 18.07 -9.82
N ARG A 743 19.02 17.29 -9.06
CA ARG A 743 19.41 16.79 -7.73
C ARG A 743 20.59 15.82 -7.75
N ARG A 744 20.78 15.05 -8.83
CA ARG A 744 21.86 14.07 -8.95
C ARG A 744 23.12 14.66 -9.58
N ASN A 745 23.06 15.88 -10.09
CA ASN A 745 24.19 16.54 -10.73
C ASN A 745 25.30 16.83 -9.70
N ALA A 746 26.45 16.17 -9.86
CA ALA A 746 27.59 16.29 -8.95
C ALA A 746 28.35 17.62 -9.12
N GLU A 747 28.37 18.18 -10.32
CA GLU A 747 28.99 19.49 -10.58
C GLU A 747 28.17 20.62 -9.97
N LEU A 748 26.84 20.54 -10.07
CA LEU A 748 25.95 21.50 -9.43
C LEU A 748 26.14 21.49 -7.92
N MET A 749 26.38 20.33 -7.31
CA MET A 749 26.69 20.24 -5.88
C MET A 749 27.93 21.03 -5.47
N LYS A 750 28.93 21.18 -6.36
CA LYS A 750 30.17 21.92 -6.04
C LYS A 750 29.87 23.41 -5.88
N CYS A 751 29.00 23.97 -6.73
CA CYS A 751 28.69 25.40 -6.77
C CYS A 751 27.56 25.88 -5.84
N ILE A 752 26.93 24.98 -5.08
CA ILE A 752 25.92 25.37 -4.09
C ILE A 752 26.57 26.19 -2.94
N PRO A 753 26.05 27.37 -2.61
CA PRO A 753 26.58 28.26 -1.57
C PRO A 753 26.19 27.77 -0.17
N ALA A 754 26.80 26.67 0.29
CA ALA A 754 26.61 26.18 1.65
C ALA A 754 27.89 25.52 2.19
N PRO A 755 28.19 25.64 3.49
CA PRO A 755 29.47 25.20 4.04
C PRO A 755 29.58 23.67 4.15
N THR A 756 28.47 22.97 4.41
CA THR A 756 28.48 21.51 4.62
C THR A 756 27.84 20.74 3.46
N LYS A 757 28.30 19.50 3.22
CA LYS A 757 27.71 18.60 2.20
C LYS A 757 26.21 18.37 2.42
N ALA A 758 25.76 18.23 3.67
CA ALA A 758 24.36 18.02 4.00
C ALA A 758 23.50 19.25 3.63
N GLN A 759 23.95 20.46 3.98
CA GLN A 759 23.28 21.70 3.59
C GLN A 759 23.33 21.90 2.08
N LYS A 760 24.45 21.61 1.41
CA LYS A 760 24.56 21.63 -0.05
C LYS A 760 23.52 20.70 -0.70
N THR A 761 23.39 19.46 -0.24
CA THR A 761 22.39 18.50 -0.76
C THR A 761 20.95 18.97 -0.52
N LYS A 762 20.66 19.58 0.64
CA LYS A 762 19.35 20.16 0.96
C LYS A 762 19.04 21.34 0.03
N LEU A 763 19.96 22.28 -0.10
CA LEU A 763 19.80 23.48 -0.90
C LEU A 763 19.73 23.14 -2.40
N GLN A 764 20.53 22.19 -2.88
CA GLN A 764 20.39 21.63 -4.24
C GLN A 764 19.00 21.02 -4.46
N SER A 765 18.47 20.29 -3.48
CA SER A 765 17.13 19.70 -3.59
C SER A 765 16.02 20.75 -3.66
N ARG A 766 16.22 21.92 -3.03
CA ARG A 766 15.33 23.09 -3.11
C ARG A 766 15.48 23.83 -4.44
N LEU A 767 16.73 24.08 -4.87
CA LEU A 767 17.04 24.64 -6.18
C LEU A 767 16.43 23.78 -7.31
N ALA A 768 16.49 22.46 -7.19
CA ALA A 768 15.87 21.56 -8.16
C ALA A 768 14.35 21.70 -8.24
N LEU A 769 13.65 21.99 -7.13
CA LEU A 769 12.21 22.28 -7.14
C LEU A 769 11.93 23.64 -7.79
N ASP A 770 12.70 24.65 -7.40
CA ASP A 770 12.55 26.02 -7.86
C ASP A 770 12.83 26.17 -9.35
N LEU A 771 13.93 25.59 -9.83
CA LEU A 771 14.36 25.61 -11.23
C LEU A 771 13.32 24.94 -12.14
N VAL A 772 12.81 23.77 -11.74
CA VAL A 772 11.76 23.06 -12.48
C VAL A 772 10.48 23.89 -12.55
N GLU A 773 10.08 24.53 -11.44
CA GLU A 773 8.92 25.41 -11.42
C GLU A 773 9.11 26.62 -12.33
N ARG A 774 10.30 27.24 -12.31
CA ARG A 774 10.64 28.36 -13.18
C ARG A 774 10.60 27.98 -14.65
N CYS A 775 11.32 26.92 -15.04
CA CYS A 775 11.36 26.45 -16.43
C CYS A 775 9.95 26.14 -16.96
N ASN A 776 9.10 25.48 -16.16
CA ASN A 776 7.73 25.17 -16.57
C ASN A 776 6.86 26.43 -16.75
N LYS A 777 7.00 27.45 -15.89
CA LYS A 777 6.24 28.69 -16.02
C LYS A 777 6.69 29.53 -17.22
N GLU A 778 7.99 29.65 -17.43
CA GLU A 778 8.55 30.35 -18.59
C GLU A 778 8.06 29.72 -19.89
N LEU A 779 8.13 28.38 -19.99
CA LEU A 779 7.66 27.64 -21.15
C LEU A 779 6.15 27.74 -21.35
N ALA A 780 5.35 27.69 -20.27
CA ALA A 780 3.90 27.84 -20.36
C ALA A 780 3.49 29.22 -20.89
N ILE A 781 4.15 30.30 -20.47
CA ILE A 781 3.89 31.65 -21.01
C ILE A 781 4.35 31.74 -22.46
N ALA A 782 5.48 31.11 -22.81
CA ALA A 782 5.94 31.10 -24.20
C ALA A 782 4.92 30.45 -25.14
N PHE A 783 4.35 29.30 -24.79
CA PHE A 783 3.29 28.66 -25.57
C PHE A 783 1.97 29.47 -25.60
N GLN A 784 1.68 30.26 -24.56
CA GLN A 784 0.54 31.19 -24.59
C GLN A 784 0.78 32.37 -25.52
N ARG A 785 2.02 32.86 -25.62
CA ARG A 785 2.38 34.03 -26.45
C ARG A 785 2.59 33.66 -27.91
N TYR A 786 3.09 32.46 -28.16
CA TYR A 786 3.35 31.91 -29.50
C TYR A 786 2.55 30.62 -29.67
N PRO A 787 1.20 30.70 -29.76
CA PRO A 787 0.39 29.53 -30.05
C PRO A 787 0.79 28.97 -31.42
N ASP A 788 0.90 27.66 -31.52
CA ASP A 788 1.22 26.89 -32.73
C ASP A 788 2.57 27.15 -33.42
N ASP A 789 3.35 28.17 -33.00
CA ASP A 789 4.71 28.43 -33.48
C ASP A 789 5.78 27.86 -32.53
N VAL A 790 5.98 26.55 -32.62
CA VAL A 790 6.97 25.81 -31.82
C VAL A 790 8.40 26.28 -32.14
N SER A 791 8.65 26.73 -33.37
CA SER A 791 9.96 27.21 -33.82
C SER A 791 10.33 28.53 -33.12
N ALA A 792 9.39 29.47 -33.01
CA ALA A 792 9.57 30.68 -32.22
C ALA A 792 9.79 30.36 -30.73
N VAL A 793 9.01 29.43 -30.16
CA VAL A 793 9.21 29.00 -28.76
C VAL A 793 10.63 28.44 -28.57
N LYS A 794 11.10 27.55 -29.43
CA LYS A 794 12.47 26.99 -29.38
C LYS A 794 13.52 28.09 -29.43
N SER A 795 13.39 29.03 -30.37
CA SER A 795 14.31 30.16 -30.51
C SER A 795 14.34 31.02 -29.25
N LYS A 796 13.19 31.42 -28.72
CA LYS A 796 13.10 32.24 -27.50
C LYS A 796 13.58 31.52 -26.25
N MET A 797 13.37 30.21 -26.13
CA MET A 797 13.83 29.43 -24.98
C MET A 797 15.36 29.41 -24.85
N THR A 798 16.12 29.59 -25.93
CA THR A 798 17.59 29.69 -25.85
C THR A 798 18.03 30.89 -25.01
N TYR A 799 17.46 32.06 -25.26
CA TYR A 799 17.73 33.29 -24.49
C TYR A 799 17.15 33.25 -23.08
N VAL A 800 15.98 32.61 -22.90
CA VAL A 800 15.39 32.39 -21.57
C VAL A 800 16.30 31.54 -20.69
N MET A 801 16.92 30.49 -21.22
CA MET A 801 17.87 29.68 -20.44
C MET A 801 19.00 30.53 -19.88
N ASP A 802 19.56 31.43 -20.67
CA ASP A 802 20.60 32.35 -20.21
C ASP A 802 20.07 33.31 -19.14
N ALA A 803 18.89 33.90 -19.36
CA ALA A 803 18.23 34.71 -18.35
C ALA A 803 17.93 33.95 -17.05
N ILE A 804 17.65 32.64 -17.11
CA ILE A 804 17.47 31.80 -15.92
C ILE A 804 18.80 31.62 -15.19
N CYS A 805 19.85 31.18 -15.90
CA CYS A 805 21.16 30.89 -15.32
C CYS A 805 21.76 32.12 -14.65
N PHE A 806 21.79 33.24 -15.36
CA PHE A 806 22.34 34.50 -14.83
C PHE A 806 21.55 35.04 -13.63
N CYS A 807 20.23 34.87 -13.63
CA CYS A 807 19.38 35.29 -12.51
C CYS A 807 19.73 34.58 -11.21
N TYR A 808 20.02 33.28 -11.24
CA TYR A 808 20.49 32.56 -10.03
C TYR A 808 21.90 32.96 -9.59
N THR A 809 22.63 33.70 -10.41
CA THR A 809 23.92 34.32 -10.05
C THR A 809 23.77 35.79 -9.60
N GLY A 810 22.54 36.28 -9.45
CA GLY A 810 22.24 37.68 -9.07
C GLY A 810 22.31 38.68 -10.22
N TYR A 811 22.57 38.25 -11.46
CA TYR A 811 22.61 39.10 -12.63
C TYR A 811 21.28 39.08 -13.39
N HIS A 812 20.60 40.24 -13.44
CA HIS A 812 19.21 40.32 -13.87
C HIS A 812 18.98 41.05 -15.19
N LYS A 813 20.02 41.57 -15.87
CA LYS A 813 19.86 42.33 -17.12
C LYS A 813 19.11 41.53 -18.19
N LEU A 814 19.53 40.28 -18.40
CA LEU A 814 18.90 39.36 -19.35
C LEU A 814 17.45 38.98 -18.98
N CYS A 815 17.05 39.11 -17.71
CA CYS A 815 15.66 38.85 -17.34
C CYS A 815 14.71 39.88 -17.93
N ILE A 816 15.12 41.15 -17.99
CA ILE A 816 14.29 42.23 -18.52
C ILE A 816 13.96 41.97 -19.99
N ASP A 817 14.97 41.56 -20.76
CA ASP A 817 14.88 41.41 -22.22
C ASP A 817 14.27 40.08 -22.64
N HIS A 818 14.55 38.99 -21.90
CA HIS A 818 14.27 37.64 -22.39
C HIS A 818 13.36 36.81 -21.48
N SER A 819 13.27 37.09 -20.18
CA SER A 819 12.43 36.30 -19.28
C SER A 819 10.95 36.70 -19.39
N PHE A 820 10.09 35.69 -19.50
CA PHE A 820 8.65 35.86 -19.46
C PHE A 820 8.14 36.04 -18.02
N MET A 821 8.84 35.47 -17.03
CA MET A 821 8.43 35.47 -15.63
C MET A 821 9.11 36.51 -14.73
N CYS A 822 10.41 36.73 -14.91
CA CYS A 822 11.25 37.59 -14.07
C CYS A 822 11.42 38.94 -14.74
N LYS A 823 11.11 40.06 -14.07
CA LYS A 823 11.27 41.42 -14.62
C LYS A 823 12.44 42.17 -13.97
N GLY A 824 13.50 41.44 -13.65
CA GLY A 824 14.70 41.99 -13.03
C GLY A 824 14.54 42.28 -11.54
N LYS A 825 15.30 43.26 -11.02
CA LYS A 825 15.40 43.53 -9.56
C LYS A 825 14.08 43.98 -8.93
N GLU A 826 13.18 44.64 -9.67
CA GLU A 826 11.89 45.11 -9.13
C GLU A 826 10.87 43.97 -8.90
N LYS A 827 10.94 42.91 -9.72
CA LYS A 827 10.08 41.73 -9.63
C LYS A 827 10.90 40.48 -9.93
N CYS A 828 11.83 40.18 -9.03
CA CYS A 828 12.74 39.05 -9.17
C CYS A 828 11.98 37.72 -8.99
N TRP A 829 12.44 36.68 -9.67
CA TRP A 829 11.93 35.32 -9.47
C TRP A 829 12.12 34.85 -8.01
N LEU A 830 13.26 35.17 -7.38
CA LEU A 830 13.57 34.74 -6.02
C LEU A 830 12.61 35.33 -4.98
N ASP A 831 12.07 36.53 -5.21
CA ASP A 831 11.03 37.12 -4.33
C ASP A 831 9.73 36.30 -4.32
N ARG A 832 9.49 35.54 -5.38
CA ARG A 832 8.32 34.67 -5.56
C ARG A 832 8.61 33.22 -5.22
N SER A 833 9.88 32.85 -4.99
CA SER A 833 10.25 31.48 -4.66
C SER A 833 9.69 31.10 -3.30
N ILE A 834 9.09 29.91 -3.21
CA ILE A 834 8.70 29.29 -1.94
C ILE A 834 9.73 28.26 -1.45
N TYR A 835 10.79 28.02 -2.22
CA TYR A 835 11.78 26.96 -1.93
C TYR A 835 13.17 27.51 -1.59
N LEU A 836 13.55 28.65 -2.16
CA LEU A 836 14.86 29.27 -1.97
C LEU A 836 14.74 30.55 -1.13
N PRO A 837 15.77 30.88 -0.33
CA PRO A 837 15.81 32.15 0.37
C PRO A 837 16.05 33.31 -0.62
N LYS A 838 15.67 34.53 -0.24
CA LYS A 838 15.71 35.70 -1.15
C LYS A 838 17.13 36.12 -1.54
N ASP A 839 18.09 35.87 -0.66
CA ASP A 839 19.52 36.13 -0.82
C ASP A 839 20.26 34.99 -1.52
N PHE A 840 19.56 33.96 -2.00
CA PHE A 840 20.19 32.83 -2.69
C PHE A 840 20.95 33.28 -3.94
N GLN A 841 22.25 32.98 -3.98
CA GLN A 841 23.11 33.31 -5.12
C GLN A 841 24.18 32.25 -5.35
N ILE A 842 24.33 31.79 -6.59
CA ILE A 842 25.45 30.98 -7.04
C ILE A 842 26.55 31.90 -7.56
N GLU A 843 27.81 31.58 -7.23
CA GLU A 843 28.96 32.35 -7.72
C GLU A 843 29.00 32.38 -9.26
N ARG A 844 29.18 33.58 -9.82
CA ARG A 844 29.14 33.81 -11.28
C ARG A 844 30.48 33.44 -11.93
N THR A 845 30.69 32.15 -12.18
CA THR A 845 31.79 31.64 -13.01
C THR A 845 31.26 31.00 -14.29
N THR A 846 32.06 30.97 -15.35
CA THR A 846 31.69 30.33 -16.63
C THR A 846 31.32 28.86 -16.44
N ALA A 847 32.03 28.14 -15.56
CA ALA A 847 31.73 26.75 -15.21
C ALA A 847 30.36 26.61 -14.53
N ASN A 848 30.06 27.45 -13.53
CA ASN A 848 28.80 27.38 -12.79
C ASN A 848 27.59 27.70 -13.69
N VAL A 849 27.71 28.72 -14.56
CA VAL A 849 26.67 29.09 -15.53
C VAL A 849 26.44 27.94 -16.52
N ARG A 850 27.51 27.30 -17.01
CA ARG A 850 27.42 26.12 -17.89
C ARG A 850 26.67 24.96 -17.21
N THR A 851 26.99 24.65 -15.96
CA THR A 851 26.29 23.60 -15.20
C THR A 851 24.80 23.91 -15.01
N LEU A 852 24.44 25.17 -14.70
CA LEU A 852 23.04 25.60 -14.63
C LEU A 852 22.33 25.48 -15.98
N ARG A 853 23.03 25.84 -17.06
CA ARG A 853 22.50 25.73 -18.43
C ARG A 853 22.22 24.29 -18.81
N GLU A 854 23.14 23.36 -18.51
CA GLU A 854 22.92 21.92 -18.70
C GLU A 854 21.68 21.42 -17.92
N CYS A 855 21.50 21.90 -16.69
CA CYS A 855 20.28 21.63 -15.92
C CYS A 855 19.02 22.20 -16.58
N CYS A 856 19.06 23.41 -17.15
CA CYS A 856 17.92 24.00 -17.86
C CYS A 856 17.59 23.26 -19.18
N MET A 857 18.62 22.85 -19.94
CA MET A 857 18.49 22.17 -21.23
C MET A 857 17.68 20.88 -21.13
N TYR A 858 17.68 20.22 -19.97
CA TYR A 858 16.83 19.05 -19.75
C TYR A 858 15.36 19.33 -20.07
N ARG A 859 14.83 20.52 -19.71
CA ARG A 859 13.42 20.90 -19.97
C ARG A 859 13.24 21.82 -21.17
N LEU A 860 14.20 22.70 -21.42
CA LEU A 860 14.10 23.82 -22.37
C LEU A 860 14.89 23.60 -23.68
N SER A 861 15.42 22.41 -23.92
CA SER A 861 16.04 22.07 -25.21
C SER A 861 15.01 21.88 -26.32
N GLY A 862 15.43 22.10 -27.57
CA GLY A 862 14.58 21.92 -28.75
C GLY A 862 13.84 20.57 -28.80
N PRO A 863 14.53 19.43 -28.63
CA PRO A 863 13.88 18.10 -28.60
C PRO A 863 12.88 17.94 -27.45
N ALA A 864 13.20 18.48 -26.26
CA ALA A 864 12.30 18.41 -25.11
C ALA A 864 11.04 19.26 -25.30
N ILE A 865 11.17 20.45 -25.88
CA ILE A 865 10.06 21.33 -26.25
C ILE A 865 9.17 20.63 -27.27
N GLU A 866 9.76 20.02 -28.31
CA GLU A 866 9.03 19.29 -29.34
C GLU A 866 8.16 18.18 -28.75
N LYS A 867 8.77 17.28 -27.96
CA LYS A 867 8.06 16.16 -27.34
C LYS A 867 7.03 16.57 -26.28
N THR A 868 7.01 17.83 -25.85
CA THR A 868 6.07 18.33 -24.83
C THR A 868 5.20 19.49 -25.30
N ARG A 869 5.22 19.79 -26.61
CA ARG A 869 4.54 20.96 -27.18
C ARG A 869 3.03 20.98 -26.98
N LYS A 870 2.41 19.79 -26.92
CA LYS A 870 0.98 19.64 -26.63
C LYS A 870 0.63 19.75 -25.14
N ASN A 871 1.63 19.93 -24.26
CA ASN A 871 1.49 20.09 -22.81
C ASN A 871 0.61 19.02 -22.10
N ARG A 872 0.78 17.76 -22.53
CA ARG A 872 -0.02 16.60 -22.08
C ARG A 872 0.53 15.95 -20.81
N ASN A 873 -0.31 15.15 -20.16
CA ASN A 873 0.07 14.36 -18.99
C ASN A 873 -0.80 13.11 -18.83
N THR A 874 -0.30 12.05 -18.18
CA THR A 874 -1.00 10.76 -17.98
C THR A 874 -1.81 10.75 -16.67
N GLN A 875 -2.29 11.91 -16.19
CA GLN A 875 -2.99 11.99 -14.88
C GLN A 875 -4.28 11.18 -14.84
N LYS A 876 -4.93 10.99 -15.99
CA LYS A 876 -6.13 10.18 -16.09
C LYS A 876 -5.81 8.71 -15.81
N ASP A 877 -4.75 8.18 -16.42
CA ASP A 877 -4.32 6.81 -16.19
C ASP A 877 -3.84 6.61 -14.75
N GLU A 878 -3.08 7.56 -14.18
CA GLU A 878 -2.75 7.55 -12.74
C GLU A 878 -4.02 7.51 -11.86
N ALA A 879 -5.08 8.22 -12.27
CA ALA A 879 -6.36 8.21 -11.55
C ALA A 879 -7.05 6.84 -11.67
N LEU A 880 -7.10 6.25 -12.87
CA LEU A 880 -7.62 4.90 -13.08
C LEU A 880 -6.82 3.87 -12.26
N ASN A 881 -5.49 3.92 -12.29
CA ASN A 881 -4.61 3.04 -11.51
C ASN A 881 -4.93 3.09 -10.01
N ARG A 882 -5.31 4.25 -9.48
CA ARG A 882 -5.80 4.38 -8.09
C ARG A 882 -7.18 3.75 -7.88
N VAL A 883 -8.07 3.80 -8.85
CA VAL A 883 -9.39 3.12 -8.80
C VAL A 883 -9.21 1.61 -8.90
N ILE A 884 -8.34 1.12 -9.80
CA ILE A 884 -7.97 -0.30 -9.91
C ILE A 884 -7.44 -0.80 -8.58
N ARG A 885 -6.53 -0.08 -7.91
CA ARG A 885 -6.04 -0.47 -6.56
C ARG A 885 -7.12 -0.44 -5.47
N ARG A 886 -8.22 0.28 -5.68
CA ARG A 886 -9.39 0.21 -4.79
C ARG A 886 -10.19 -1.07 -5.06
N SER A 887 -10.39 -1.46 -6.31
CA SER A 887 -11.06 -2.72 -6.67
C SER A 887 -10.15 -3.95 -6.54
N LEU A 888 -8.84 -3.80 -6.53
CA LEU A 888 -7.83 -4.86 -6.48
C LEU A 888 -6.71 -4.42 -5.53
N PRO A 889 -6.96 -4.42 -4.22
CA PRO A 889 -5.96 -3.98 -3.25
C PRO A 889 -4.82 -5.00 -3.15
N ASN A 890 -3.57 -4.53 -3.07
CA ASN A 890 -2.38 -5.39 -3.13
C ASN A 890 -2.36 -6.53 -2.08
N ASN A 891 -3.07 -6.36 -0.96
CA ASN A 891 -3.17 -7.33 0.14
C ASN A 891 -4.14 -8.48 -0.11
N ILE A 892 -4.88 -8.46 -1.23
CA ILE A 892 -5.79 -9.54 -1.63
C ILE A 892 -5.45 -9.97 -3.05
N THR A 893 -5.21 -11.26 -3.23
CA THR A 893 -4.90 -11.83 -4.54
C THR A 893 -6.17 -12.34 -5.20
N PHE A 894 -6.52 -11.79 -6.37
CA PHE A 894 -7.65 -12.26 -7.17
C PHE A 894 -7.12 -13.03 -8.37
N THR A 895 -7.17 -14.36 -8.32
CA THR A 895 -6.63 -15.21 -9.40
C THR A 895 -7.58 -15.26 -10.60
N ARG A 896 -8.88 -15.50 -10.37
CA ARG A 896 -9.89 -15.62 -11.44
C ARG A 896 -10.61 -14.30 -11.75
N ASN A 897 -10.86 -13.48 -10.73
CA ASN A 897 -11.76 -12.33 -10.84
C ASN A 897 -11.04 -10.98 -11.04
N ALA A 898 -9.71 -10.98 -11.18
CA ALA A 898 -8.93 -9.74 -11.33
C ALA A 898 -9.36 -8.93 -12.56
N ALA A 899 -9.40 -9.57 -13.73
CA ALA A 899 -9.75 -8.89 -14.98
C ALA A 899 -11.12 -8.21 -14.89
N TYR A 900 -12.16 -8.94 -14.46
CA TYR A 900 -13.51 -8.40 -14.40
C TYR A 900 -13.67 -7.23 -13.40
N ARG A 901 -13.00 -7.29 -12.24
CA ARG A 901 -13.00 -6.18 -11.28
C ARG A 901 -12.24 -4.96 -11.81
N ALA A 902 -11.20 -5.18 -12.61
CA ALA A 902 -10.48 -4.11 -13.27
C ALA A 902 -11.33 -3.43 -14.35
N HIS A 903 -12.06 -4.19 -15.18
CA HIS A 903 -13.03 -3.63 -16.13
C HIS A 903 -14.16 -2.86 -15.42
N SER A 904 -14.66 -3.36 -14.29
CA SER A 904 -15.64 -2.60 -13.48
C SER A 904 -15.07 -1.27 -12.97
N ALA A 905 -13.77 -1.24 -12.61
CA ALA A 905 -13.09 -0.01 -12.23
C ALA A 905 -12.98 1.00 -13.40
N VAL A 906 -12.72 0.52 -14.63
CA VAL A 906 -12.72 1.33 -15.85
C VAL A 906 -14.10 1.93 -16.10
N HIS A 907 -15.14 1.10 -16.11
CA HIS A 907 -16.52 1.53 -16.32
C HIS A 907 -16.95 2.59 -15.29
N SER A 908 -16.56 2.41 -14.02
CA SER A 908 -16.82 3.40 -12.96
C SER A 908 -16.04 4.70 -13.11
N THR A 909 -14.86 4.65 -13.73
CA THR A 909 -14.01 5.83 -13.99
C THR A 909 -14.59 6.68 -15.12
N ASN A 910 -15.19 6.03 -16.11
CA ASN A 910 -15.84 6.65 -17.26
C ASN A 910 -17.22 7.23 -16.93
N ASN A 911 -18.07 6.45 -16.28
CA ASN A 911 -19.46 6.83 -15.98
C ASN A 911 -19.64 7.51 -14.62
N GLY A 912 -18.67 7.37 -13.71
CA GLY A 912 -18.84 7.71 -12.30
C GLY A 912 -19.45 6.56 -11.50
N ASN A 913 -19.11 6.47 -10.21
CA ASN A 913 -19.40 5.29 -9.40
C ASN A 913 -20.90 4.93 -9.34
N ALA A 914 -21.78 5.90 -9.13
CA ALA A 914 -23.20 5.62 -8.95
C ALA A 914 -23.91 5.32 -10.27
N ASP A 915 -23.59 6.06 -11.33
CA ASP A 915 -24.19 5.88 -12.65
C ASP A 915 -23.70 4.58 -13.28
N SER A 916 -22.41 4.26 -13.14
CA SER A 916 -21.87 2.96 -13.48
C SER A 916 -22.61 1.82 -12.79
N LEU A 917 -22.88 1.95 -11.50
CA LEU A 917 -23.59 0.90 -10.76
C LEU A 917 -25.02 0.71 -11.30
N LEU A 918 -25.73 1.79 -11.59
CA LEU A 918 -27.09 1.73 -12.16
C LEU A 918 -27.11 1.08 -13.54
N ILE A 919 -26.16 1.41 -14.42
CA ILE A 919 -26.03 0.83 -15.77
C ILE A 919 -25.75 -0.67 -15.67
N LEU A 920 -24.76 -1.07 -14.88
CA LEU A 920 -24.40 -2.48 -14.70
C LEU A 920 -25.55 -3.29 -14.09
N LEU A 921 -26.27 -2.73 -13.12
CA LEU A 921 -27.45 -3.37 -12.54
C LEU A 921 -28.58 -3.53 -13.56
N LYS A 922 -28.83 -2.52 -14.39
CA LYS A 922 -29.81 -2.61 -15.48
C LYS A 922 -29.43 -3.70 -16.49
N ARG A 923 -28.15 -3.81 -16.86
CA ARG A 923 -27.64 -4.84 -17.78
C ARG A 923 -27.80 -6.27 -17.24
N LEU A 924 -27.82 -6.42 -15.92
CA LEU A 924 -27.97 -7.71 -15.22
C LEU A 924 -29.42 -7.97 -14.76
N ASP A 925 -30.41 -7.31 -15.37
CA ASP A 925 -31.84 -7.37 -15.03
C ASP A 925 -32.17 -7.10 -13.55
N CYS A 926 -31.31 -6.30 -12.90
CA CYS A 926 -31.43 -5.86 -11.51
C CYS A 926 -31.72 -4.36 -11.41
N THR A 927 -32.53 -3.83 -12.33
CA THR A 927 -32.82 -2.40 -12.44
C THR A 927 -33.36 -1.81 -11.14
N ILE A 928 -32.72 -0.75 -10.65
CA ILE A 928 -33.25 0.06 -9.53
C ILE A 928 -34.23 1.07 -10.12
N SER A 929 -35.50 0.98 -9.72
CA SER A 929 -36.54 1.88 -10.23
C SER A 929 -36.21 3.35 -9.97
N PRO A 930 -36.43 4.25 -10.95
CA PRO A 930 -36.26 5.69 -10.77
C PRO A 930 -37.06 6.22 -9.58
N ASN A 931 -36.61 7.33 -8.99
CA ASN A 931 -37.26 8.04 -7.89
C ASN A 931 -37.42 7.29 -6.54
N THR A 932 -37.00 6.03 -6.46
CA THR A 932 -36.88 5.30 -5.18
C THR A 932 -35.89 5.99 -4.23
N LYS A 933 -36.00 5.72 -2.92
CA LYS A 933 -35.03 6.22 -1.92
C LYS A 933 -33.60 5.81 -2.27
N VAL A 934 -33.44 4.61 -2.82
CA VAL A 934 -32.14 4.05 -3.26
C VAL A 934 -31.59 4.84 -4.45
N HIS A 935 -32.39 5.03 -5.51
CA HIS A 935 -31.99 5.82 -6.69
C HIS A 935 -31.61 7.26 -6.31
N LYS A 936 -32.43 7.92 -5.48
CA LYS A 936 -32.15 9.29 -4.99
C LYS A 936 -30.85 9.36 -4.17
N ALA A 937 -30.57 8.35 -3.35
CA ALA A 937 -29.33 8.29 -2.57
C ALA A 937 -28.08 8.11 -3.46
N LEU A 938 -28.16 7.24 -4.48
CA LEU A 938 -27.09 7.05 -5.47
C LEU A 938 -26.79 8.34 -6.23
N LYS A 939 -27.82 9.02 -6.76
CA LYS A 939 -27.66 10.33 -7.43
C LYS A 939 -27.09 11.41 -6.50
N LYS A 940 -27.53 11.46 -5.23
CA LYS A 940 -26.97 12.39 -4.23
C LYS A 940 -25.48 12.14 -3.98
N MET A 941 -25.04 10.88 -3.94
CA MET A 941 -23.62 10.52 -3.81
C MET A 941 -22.82 11.00 -5.03
N GLN A 942 -23.32 10.78 -6.25
CA GLN A 942 -22.70 11.25 -7.49
C GLN A 942 -22.56 12.77 -7.52
N ASN A 943 -23.65 13.48 -7.23
CA ASN A 943 -23.68 14.95 -7.24
C ASN A 943 -22.71 15.55 -6.22
N HIS A 944 -22.60 14.96 -5.03
CA HIS A 944 -21.62 15.39 -4.04
C HIS A 944 -20.17 15.22 -4.51
N GLN A 945 -19.85 14.10 -5.16
CA GLN A 945 -18.52 13.87 -5.73
C GLN A 945 -18.19 14.87 -6.84
N ASN A 946 -19.14 15.13 -7.74
CA ASN A 946 -18.99 16.11 -8.82
C ASN A 946 -18.79 17.52 -8.25
N MET A 947 -19.62 17.93 -7.29
CA MET A 947 -19.47 19.22 -6.60
C MET A 947 -18.09 19.37 -5.94
N MET A 948 -17.57 18.33 -5.29
CA MET A 948 -16.23 18.37 -4.66
C MET A 948 -15.09 18.43 -5.70
N LYS A 949 -15.24 17.78 -6.86
CA LYS A 949 -14.28 17.89 -7.97
C LYS A 949 -14.27 19.30 -8.54
N GLU A 950 -15.44 19.87 -8.82
CA GLU A 950 -15.57 21.23 -9.36
C GLU A 950 -15.08 22.30 -8.37
N ARG A 951 -15.43 22.18 -7.08
CA ARG A 951 -14.91 23.09 -6.04
C ARG A 951 -13.37 23.12 -5.99
N LYS A 952 -12.70 21.97 -6.16
CA LYS A 952 -11.23 21.90 -6.18
C LYS A 952 -10.62 22.54 -7.43
N LYS A 953 -11.32 22.52 -8.57
CA LYS A 953 -10.86 23.11 -9.83
C LYS A 953 -11.04 24.63 -9.85
N ILE A 954 -12.22 25.11 -9.44
CA ILE A 954 -12.69 26.48 -9.65
C ILE A 954 -12.19 27.43 -8.55
N LEU A 955 -12.14 27.00 -7.28
CA LEU A 955 -11.89 27.93 -6.18
C LEU A 955 -10.40 28.28 -6.03
N ILE A 956 -10.02 29.49 -6.48
CA ILE A 956 -8.69 30.10 -6.23
C ILE A 956 -8.33 30.05 -4.74
N LYS A 957 -9.29 30.28 -3.85
CA LYS A 957 -9.12 30.17 -2.39
C LYS A 957 -8.55 28.79 -1.96
N TYR A 958 -8.93 27.71 -2.63
CA TYR A 958 -8.40 26.37 -2.34
C TYR A 958 -6.93 26.24 -2.78
N LYS A 959 -6.58 26.78 -3.95
CA LYS A 959 -5.19 26.81 -4.45
C LYS A 959 -4.29 27.65 -3.52
N ILE A 960 -4.75 28.84 -3.11
CA ILE A 960 -4.04 29.72 -2.16
C ILE A 960 -3.81 29.02 -0.83
N ARG A 961 -4.84 28.42 -0.22
CA ARG A 961 -4.71 27.68 1.06
C ARG A 961 -3.70 26.54 0.98
N ARG A 962 -3.63 25.84 -0.16
CA ARG A 962 -2.65 24.77 -0.38
C ARG A 962 -1.23 25.31 -0.45
N THR A 963 -1.01 26.44 -1.11
CA THR A 963 0.30 27.11 -1.19
C THR A 963 0.74 27.64 0.17
N GLN A 964 -0.15 28.33 0.89
CA GLN A 964 0.11 28.80 2.25
C GLN A 964 0.46 27.65 3.20
N ARG A 965 -0.28 26.53 3.12
CA ARG A 965 0.02 25.31 3.89
C ARG A 965 1.42 24.76 3.58
N ARG A 966 1.84 24.74 2.31
CA ARG A 966 3.19 24.31 1.94
C ARG A 966 4.25 25.23 2.52
N LYS A 967 4.05 26.55 2.44
CA LYS A 967 4.97 27.54 3.03
C LYS A 967 5.14 27.33 4.52
N PHE A 968 4.03 27.24 5.27
CA PHE A 968 4.05 26.95 6.71
C PHE A 968 4.80 25.64 7.05
N LEU A 969 4.60 24.58 6.27
CA LEU A 969 5.29 23.31 6.47
C LEU A 969 6.81 23.39 6.17
N TYR A 970 7.24 24.27 5.27
CA TYR A 970 8.68 24.51 5.06
C TYR A 970 9.28 25.32 6.21
N GLU A 971 8.58 26.35 6.70
CA GLU A 971 9.00 27.17 7.85
C GLU A 971 9.10 26.35 9.15
N LEU A 972 8.11 25.48 9.42
CA LEU A 972 8.13 24.61 10.58
C LEU A 972 9.30 23.61 10.54
N TYR A 973 9.69 23.16 9.35
CA TYR A 973 10.80 22.23 9.20
C TYR A 973 12.15 22.90 9.47
N GLU A 974 12.31 24.15 9.06
CA GLU A 974 13.52 24.92 9.32
C GLU A 974 13.72 25.08 10.83
N ARG A 975 12.66 25.45 11.56
CA ARG A 975 12.69 25.51 13.04
C ARG A 975 13.06 24.17 13.69
N HIS A 976 12.43 23.06 13.31
CA HIS A 976 12.71 21.78 13.97
C HIS A 976 14.08 21.17 13.63
N GLN A 977 14.69 21.50 12.50
CA GLN A 977 16.08 21.07 12.23
C GLN A 977 17.09 21.75 13.16
N GLU A 978 16.79 22.95 13.64
CA GLU A 978 17.62 23.67 14.62
C GLU A 978 17.52 23.03 16.02
N GLU A 979 16.43 22.30 16.29
CA GLU A 979 16.11 21.76 17.61
C GLU A 979 16.45 20.26 17.77
N GLN A 980 16.17 19.38 16.79
CA GLN A 980 16.42 17.93 16.92
C GLN A 980 16.72 17.26 15.56
N CYS A 981 17.93 16.70 15.41
CA CYS A 981 18.28 15.85 14.28
C CYS A 981 17.79 14.41 14.52
N TYR A 982 16.84 13.93 13.69
CA TYR A 982 16.50 12.50 13.64
C TYR A 982 17.76 11.68 13.29
N GLN A 983 18.23 10.87 14.24
CA GLN A 983 19.34 9.94 14.04
C GLN A 983 18.77 8.53 13.90
N LYS A 984 19.10 7.86 12.78
CA LYS A 984 18.90 6.41 12.69
C LYS A 984 19.92 5.75 13.62
N ASN A 985 19.43 5.09 14.66
CA ASN A 985 20.26 4.34 15.59
C ASN A 985 20.70 3.04 14.92
N ILE A 986 21.73 3.10 14.07
CA ILE A 986 22.33 1.90 13.51
C ILE A 986 23.22 1.30 14.60
N MET A 987 22.75 0.23 15.24
CA MET A 987 23.40 -0.30 16.45
C MET A 987 24.66 -1.15 16.19
N MET A 988 24.89 -1.58 14.95
CA MET A 988 26.08 -2.34 14.57
C MET A 988 27.02 -1.47 13.72
N PRO A 989 28.35 -1.55 13.92
CA PRO A 989 29.30 -0.82 13.10
C PRO A 989 29.05 -1.10 11.62
N SER A 990 28.88 -0.05 10.82
CA SER A 990 28.87 -0.22 9.37
C SER A 990 30.26 -0.67 8.94
N THR A 991 30.37 -1.85 8.31
CA THR A 991 31.63 -2.38 7.75
C THR A 991 32.24 -1.53 6.63
N SER A 992 31.67 -0.35 6.33
CA SER A 992 32.37 0.64 5.50
C SER A 992 33.52 1.22 6.32
N ALA A 993 34.70 0.63 6.18
CA ALA A 993 35.97 1.28 6.46
C ALA A 993 36.02 2.59 5.67
N LYS A 994 35.62 3.70 6.31
CA LYS A 994 36.26 4.98 6.02
C LYS A 994 37.60 4.87 6.73
N GLY A 995 38.67 4.91 5.94
CA GLY A 995 40.04 4.78 6.43
C GLY A 995 40.27 5.61 7.68
N GLU A 996 41.04 5.03 8.60
CA GLU A 996 41.60 5.66 9.78
C GLU A 996 42.23 7.00 9.37
N SER A 997 41.60 8.10 9.77
CA SER A 997 42.26 9.37 10.01
C SER A 997 41.89 9.76 11.43
N GLU A 998 42.90 9.91 12.27
CA GLU A 998 42.86 10.25 13.68
C GLU A 998 41.79 11.30 14.04
N SER A 999 41.11 11.03 15.17
CA SER A 999 40.32 11.97 15.96
C SER A 999 39.60 13.10 15.20
N ARG A 1000 38.49 12.78 14.54
CA ARG A 1000 37.41 13.76 14.41
C ARG A 1000 36.27 13.36 15.32
N LEU A 1001 36.28 13.98 16.50
CA LEU A 1001 35.10 14.16 17.34
C LEU A 1001 33.88 14.41 16.44
N ASP A 1002 32.88 13.55 16.56
CA ASP A 1002 31.53 13.79 16.05
C ASP A 1002 31.00 15.06 16.72
N HIS A 1003 31.25 16.21 16.10
CA HIS A 1003 30.87 17.50 16.64
C HIS A 1003 29.37 17.74 16.44
N CYS A 1004 28.62 17.62 17.55
CA CYS A 1004 27.39 18.39 17.78
C CYS A 1004 27.68 19.91 17.76
N TYR A 1005 26.72 20.68 17.29
CA TYR A 1005 26.82 22.08 16.88
C TYR A 1005 26.94 23.12 18.03
N PHE A 1006 27.34 24.35 17.64
CA PHE A 1006 27.27 25.66 18.33
C PHE A 1006 28.36 26.03 19.36
N LYS A 1007 29.35 26.83 18.92
CA LYS A 1007 29.98 27.83 19.78
C LYS A 1007 29.19 29.14 19.69
N LYS A 1008 28.28 29.39 20.65
CA LYS A 1008 27.83 30.77 20.95
C LYS A 1008 28.98 31.45 21.70
N LYS A 1009 29.60 32.47 21.09
CA LYS A 1009 30.39 33.46 21.85
C LYS A 1009 29.40 34.29 22.66
N PHE A 1010 29.32 34.07 23.97
CA PHE A 1010 28.87 35.11 24.87
C PHE A 1010 29.99 36.16 24.94
N LYS A 1011 29.71 37.37 24.49
CA LYS A 1011 30.50 38.55 24.89
C LYS A 1011 29.97 39.00 26.25
N LYS A 1012 30.90 39.25 27.18
CA LYS A 1012 30.67 40.17 28.30
C LYS A 1012 30.35 41.56 27.74
#